data_AF-A0A2B4S5L4-F1
#
_entry.id   AF-A0A2B4S5L4-F1
#
_cell.length_a   1.000
_cell.length_b   1.000
_cell.length_c   1.000
_cell.angle_alpha   90.00
_cell.angle_beta   90.00
_cell.angle_gamma   90.00
#
_symmetry.space_group_name_H-M   'P 1'
#
loop_
_entity.id
_entity.type
_entity.pdbx_description
1 polymer ?
#
loop_
_entity_poly.entity_id
_entity_poly.type
_entity_poly.pdbx_seq_one_letter_code
_entity_poly.pdbx_strand_id
1 'polypeptide(L)'
;MDHEMMFKPENLDLRVIVDSLKTEKLIPLNYDETFAYGCLHDIPIPNSTLETTFTPQQERAVLMEIFNQTAGHSWRNNAHWANNSVPHCLWYGITCDQTNSYIISITLIENNLDGTLPKSLWKLRNLQGLCIGNNDRLSGNLIEILSANMTTLLRLDLAFNKLSGKIPGDILPKMESLVKVQLCCQLGKGLSGEIPRDIGNLTELQVLSLGENRLNGMIPKSIAKLKKLWFLDLESVKFLNGGFENMYNLSSLRYMHLSLAGLKGTLPDEFGLYFPAMIECLLPGNLFTGGIPSTMGNMTNLWHLNLANNDFSGKIPKDLGSIPMLQVADFSRNQLSGLQEGIVFKSKSLEVLNLAGNKQLNMTFNSLLEAMEPVNQSLRILNISECNFLGKISPKLWDFQNLISVDLSGNSLFGQLPSPPDNMLFLLNLDVSANNLSGQIPQEFAKLLALEVFDISLNPNMHESNEESGTVPNFVTVDFKTLTKRNSDDKFRCPNARLSYNKGLVVLDPNYYFYRLCLCDIGYFGSGRTCLPCMEGGVCHDQMLPTQSMIIKEGYWPSSLHKNVTHLVRCSQALGTSPHVNTTCNPTGACECEIDPDWLKETNGAIDRPSITCDKSCLCQKGSRDRFCSLCEHDYYKQGILCYACRKSEASVYIIVVLLILTILFIILGFFFYKKKRLLSVTFVFSQIIILTILAMLQIIPPWLLELNIIALFIGLAGRGKTARGIMKTTVFYFQTFDALLSNNDVWPVEVLEMQRYIGNVFNFRFSGLACEFPSLFTPLGELASLLILPLICILLVWLYFILGCLALKIFEPHNSEERRFRLRNTCLQLSIMTLNFTYFPIVKKTASILAHCGEDNGQRYLREAPWMECEGSDYTVLQVLGWLALPLYVIGVPFGVFLPLLRFNNLARRHGLPQQDQESLDSWLGSIYLPYKEEFRSFFEIIFLLRRMLIAFALSLITRASSFQTIAVCFVLLSALCLQLSLRPFNDSYKNFPLENTAETLVLLTLHFSFMNVRYASLNPDSSTPIVWMIVVVNAVLICGMVVSIILLLKKAENADGGHEERAPVLGNGAGEQYGTFEE
;
A
#
# COMPACT_ATOMS: atom_id res chain seq x y z
N MET A 1 -24.53 4.48 -3.38
CA MET A 1 -25.81 4.18 -2.71
C MET A 1 -26.62 3.40 -3.74
N ASP A 2 -26.61 2.07 -3.76
CA ASP A 2 -26.09 1.15 -2.75
C ASP A 2 -25.30 -0.01 -3.38
N HIS A 3 -24.21 -0.40 -2.70
CA HIS A 3 -23.45 -1.61 -2.97
C HIS A 3 -23.42 -2.42 -1.67
N GLU A 4 -24.47 -3.20 -1.40
CA GLU A 4 -24.39 -4.25 -0.39
C GLU A 4 -23.61 -5.43 -0.99
N MET A 5 -22.33 -5.53 -0.59
CA MET A 5 -21.52 -6.71 -0.85
C MET A 5 -22.08 -7.87 -0.03
N MET A 6 -22.77 -8.78 -0.68
CA MET A 6 -23.24 -10.03 -0.09
C MET A 6 -22.04 -10.97 0.12
N PHE A 7 -21.26 -10.74 1.18
CA PHE A 7 -20.24 -11.68 1.64
C PHE A 7 -20.93 -12.97 2.10
N LYS A 8 -20.92 -13.99 1.23
CA LYS A 8 -21.10 -15.37 1.67
C LYS A 8 -19.79 -15.83 2.34
N PRO A 9 -19.82 -16.30 3.60
CA PRO A 9 -18.82 -17.26 4.05
C PRO A 9 -19.05 -18.55 3.25
N GLU A 10 -17.97 -19.16 2.74
CA GLU A 10 -18.00 -20.54 2.25
C GLU A 10 -18.00 -21.51 3.43
N ASN A 11 -18.99 -21.40 4.31
CA ASN A 11 -19.30 -22.47 5.26
C ASN A 11 -19.97 -23.60 4.47
N LEU A 12 -19.62 -24.84 4.80
CA LEU A 12 -20.24 -26.04 4.26
C LEU A 12 -21.71 -26.04 4.71
N ASP A 13 -22.60 -25.50 3.88
CA ASP A 13 -24.00 -25.28 4.21
C ASP A 13 -24.62 -26.62 4.63
N LEU A 14 -25.29 -26.69 5.79
CA LEU A 14 -25.98 -27.92 6.20
C LEU A 14 -27.04 -28.32 5.18
N ARG A 15 -27.50 -27.39 4.34
CA ARG A 15 -28.26 -27.74 3.12
C ARG A 15 -27.54 -28.75 2.26
N VAL A 16 -26.22 -28.64 2.05
CA VAL A 16 -25.43 -29.60 1.25
C VAL A 16 -25.28 -30.95 1.93
N ILE A 17 -25.28 -31.04 3.27
CA ILE A 17 -25.24 -32.33 3.99
C ILE A 17 -26.64 -32.98 4.06
N VAL A 18 -27.70 -32.19 4.25
CA VAL A 18 -29.08 -32.64 4.14
C VAL A 18 -29.42 -32.99 2.68
N ASP A 19 -28.84 -32.29 1.70
CA ASP A 19 -28.93 -32.60 0.27
C ASP A 19 -28.04 -33.79 -0.12
N SER A 20 -26.92 -34.05 0.55
CA SER A 20 -26.10 -35.25 0.28
C SER A 20 -26.75 -36.50 0.86
N LEU A 21 -27.46 -36.41 1.99
CA LEU A 21 -28.39 -37.46 2.45
C LEU A 21 -29.53 -37.75 1.46
N LYS A 22 -29.83 -36.87 0.49
CA LYS A 22 -30.75 -37.22 -0.62
C LYS A 22 -30.17 -38.28 -1.55
N THR A 23 -28.85 -38.54 -1.53
CA THR A 23 -28.22 -39.53 -2.43
C THR A 23 -28.43 -40.99 -2.03
N GLU A 24 -28.90 -41.27 -0.81
CA GLU A 24 -29.47 -42.58 -0.43
C GLU A 24 -30.89 -42.44 0.16
N LYS A 25 -31.88 -42.30 -0.74
CA LYS A 25 -33.31 -42.58 -0.48
C LYS A 25 -33.95 -41.85 0.71
N LEU A 26 -33.80 -40.54 0.78
CA LEU A 26 -34.87 -39.65 1.26
C LEU A 26 -35.35 -38.73 0.15
N ILE A 27 -35.86 -39.37 -0.91
CA ILE A 27 -36.71 -38.72 -1.91
C ILE A 27 -37.99 -38.31 -1.18
N PRO A 28 -38.42 -37.03 -1.19
CA PRO A 28 -39.71 -36.64 -0.64
C PRO A 28 -40.81 -37.45 -1.35
N LEU A 29 -41.66 -38.12 -0.55
CA LEU A 29 -42.57 -39.17 -0.99
C LEU A 29 -43.30 -38.83 -2.30
N ASN A 30 -42.82 -39.43 -3.39
CA ASN A 30 -43.51 -39.58 -4.67
C ASN A 30 -44.22 -38.32 -5.21
N TYR A 31 -43.44 -37.30 -5.54
CA TYR A 31 -43.66 -36.68 -6.84
C TYR A 31 -43.33 -37.71 -7.95
N ASP A 32 -42.14 -38.32 -7.91
CA ASP A 32 -41.61 -39.09 -9.05
C ASP A 32 -42.34 -40.40 -9.41
N GLU A 33 -42.61 -41.32 -8.48
CA GLU A 33 -43.25 -42.60 -8.88
C GLU A 33 -44.70 -42.41 -9.40
N THR A 34 -45.35 -41.27 -9.16
CA THR A 34 -46.67 -40.99 -9.75
C THR A 34 -46.62 -40.62 -11.24
N PHE A 35 -45.45 -40.29 -11.79
CA PHE A 35 -45.27 -40.05 -13.23
C PHE A 35 -45.10 -41.35 -14.04
N ALA A 36 -44.77 -42.47 -13.39
CA ALA A 36 -44.65 -43.78 -14.05
C ALA A 36 -46.02 -44.38 -14.44
N TYR A 37 -47.10 -43.85 -13.90
CA TYR A 37 -48.47 -44.29 -14.15
C TYR A 37 -49.27 -43.20 -14.87
N GLY A 38 -50.16 -43.59 -15.79
CA GLY A 38 -50.87 -42.66 -16.68
C GLY A 38 -51.67 -41.57 -15.94
N CYS A 39 -51.95 -40.44 -16.58
CA CYS A 39 -52.52 -39.24 -15.94
C CYS A 39 -53.68 -39.49 -14.96
N LEU A 40 -54.64 -40.37 -15.30
CA LEU A 40 -55.80 -40.71 -14.47
C LEU A 40 -55.56 -41.80 -13.40
N HIS A 41 -54.31 -42.20 -13.14
CA HIS A 41 -53.99 -43.21 -12.13
C HIS A 41 -54.42 -42.79 -10.72
N ASP A 42 -54.90 -43.78 -9.96
CA ASP A 42 -55.52 -43.65 -8.64
C ASP A 42 -56.78 -42.76 -8.57
N ILE A 43 -57.33 -42.32 -9.70
CA ILE A 43 -58.59 -41.58 -9.75
C ILE A 43 -59.70 -42.52 -10.22
N PRO A 44 -60.73 -42.82 -9.39
CA PRO A 44 -61.88 -43.59 -9.84
C PRO A 44 -62.62 -42.85 -10.95
N ILE A 45 -62.57 -43.39 -12.17
CA ILE A 45 -63.28 -42.81 -13.32
C ILE A 45 -64.79 -43.00 -13.10
N PRO A 46 -65.60 -41.92 -13.02
CA PRO A 46 -67.04 -42.05 -12.90
C PRO A 46 -67.63 -42.62 -14.19
N ASN A 47 -68.64 -43.48 -14.07
CA ASN A 47 -69.29 -44.12 -15.20
C ASN A 47 -70.29 -43.15 -15.88
N SER A 48 -69.76 -42.11 -16.52
CA SER A 48 -70.52 -41.03 -17.17
C SER A 48 -70.85 -41.34 -18.63
N THR A 49 -72.03 -40.93 -19.08
CA THR A 49 -72.39 -40.95 -20.51
C THR A 49 -71.52 -39.96 -21.30
N LEU A 50 -70.80 -40.46 -22.31
CA LEU A 50 -69.96 -39.63 -23.19
C LEU A 50 -70.80 -38.62 -23.98
N GLU A 51 -70.31 -37.38 -24.10
CA GLU A 51 -70.89 -36.38 -24.99
C GLU A 51 -70.38 -36.62 -26.41
N THR A 52 -71.29 -36.99 -27.33
CA THR A 52 -70.98 -37.35 -28.72
C THR A 52 -71.26 -36.22 -29.73
N THR A 53 -71.56 -35.01 -29.24
CA THR A 53 -71.90 -33.84 -30.07
C THR A 53 -70.71 -33.27 -30.84
N PHE A 54 -69.50 -33.45 -30.31
CA PHE A 54 -68.24 -33.02 -30.89
C PHE A 54 -67.50 -34.25 -31.42
N THR A 55 -67.26 -34.33 -32.73
CA THR A 55 -66.89 -35.61 -33.36
C THR A 55 -65.42 -35.98 -33.16
N PRO A 56 -65.03 -37.27 -33.25
CA PRO A 56 -63.63 -37.71 -33.18
C PRO A 56 -62.67 -37.02 -34.16
N GLN A 57 -63.18 -36.55 -35.32
CA GLN A 57 -62.42 -35.76 -36.29
C GLN A 57 -62.22 -34.31 -35.83
N GLN A 58 -63.18 -33.74 -35.10
CA GLN A 58 -63.06 -32.40 -34.50
C GLN A 58 -62.14 -32.43 -33.26
N GLU A 59 -62.19 -33.48 -32.44
CA GLU A 59 -61.23 -33.70 -31.35
C GLU A 59 -59.79 -33.79 -31.87
N ARG A 60 -59.56 -34.57 -32.94
CA ARG A 60 -58.28 -34.63 -33.65
C ARG A 60 -57.80 -33.27 -34.15
N ALA A 61 -58.70 -32.39 -34.59
CA ALA A 61 -58.32 -31.04 -35.04
C ALA A 61 -57.80 -30.17 -33.88
N VAL A 62 -58.38 -30.31 -32.67
CA VAL A 62 -57.86 -29.66 -31.45
C VAL A 62 -56.48 -30.21 -31.08
N LEU A 63 -56.25 -31.53 -31.18
CA LEU A 63 -54.92 -32.10 -30.97
C LEU A 63 -53.88 -31.54 -31.96
N MET A 64 -54.21 -31.45 -33.25
CA MET A 64 -53.32 -30.82 -34.24
C MET A 64 -53.03 -29.34 -33.93
N GLU A 65 -53.95 -28.63 -33.28
CA GLU A 65 -53.71 -27.27 -32.80
C GLU A 65 -52.67 -27.25 -31.66
N ILE A 66 -52.76 -28.17 -30.69
CA ILE A 66 -51.73 -28.35 -29.64
C ILE A 66 -50.36 -28.62 -30.28
N PHE A 67 -50.31 -29.58 -31.20
CA PHE A 67 -49.08 -29.99 -31.89
C PHE A 67 -48.42 -28.81 -32.63
N ASN A 68 -49.20 -28.01 -33.36
CA ASN A 68 -48.68 -26.87 -34.09
C ASN A 68 -48.27 -25.71 -33.18
N GLN A 69 -49.01 -25.42 -32.10
CA GLN A 69 -48.73 -24.30 -31.20
C GLN A 69 -47.62 -24.57 -30.17
N THR A 70 -47.18 -25.82 -30.00
CA THR A 70 -46.14 -26.22 -29.03
C THR A 70 -44.93 -26.90 -29.67
N ALA A 71 -44.66 -26.61 -30.95
CA ALA A 71 -43.52 -27.12 -31.72
C ALA A 71 -43.43 -28.66 -31.78
N GLY A 72 -44.53 -29.33 -32.12
CA GLY A 72 -44.70 -30.79 -32.16
C GLY A 72 -43.64 -31.59 -32.92
N HIS A 73 -43.01 -31.00 -33.93
CA HIS A 73 -41.89 -31.62 -34.67
C HIS A 73 -40.60 -31.74 -33.84
N SER A 74 -40.49 -31.00 -32.73
CA SER A 74 -39.34 -30.93 -31.82
C SER A 74 -39.60 -31.51 -30.43
N TRP A 75 -40.76 -32.14 -30.23
CA TRP A 75 -41.02 -32.94 -29.02
C TRP A 75 -40.08 -34.14 -28.94
N ARG A 76 -39.80 -34.62 -27.72
CA ARG A 76 -38.96 -35.83 -27.51
C ARG A 76 -39.60 -37.08 -28.11
N ASN A 77 -40.92 -37.20 -27.99
CA ASN A 77 -41.73 -38.24 -28.58
C ASN A 77 -43.02 -37.65 -29.18
N ASN A 78 -43.17 -37.81 -30.49
CA ASN A 78 -44.33 -37.41 -31.27
C ASN A 78 -44.91 -38.59 -32.08
N ALA A 79 -44.75 -39.83 -31.60
CA ALA A 79 -45.19 -41.01 -32.32
C ALA A 79 -46.67 -40.94 -32.76
N HIS A 80 -46.89 -41.17 -34.05
CA HIS A 80 -48.16 -41.11 -34.78
C HIS A 80 -48.84 -39.72 -34.90
N TRP A 81 -48.36 -38.68 -34.23
CA TRP A 81 -48.85 -37.31 -34.42
C TRP A 81 -48.66 -36.84 -35.86
N ALA A 82 -49.55 -35.96 -36.33
CA ALA A 82 -49.65 -35.51 -37.73
C ALA A 82 -49.88 -36.60 -38.80
N ASN A 83 -49.95 -37.90 -38.45
CA ASN A 83 -50.19 -38.97 -39.41
C ASN A 83 -51.70 -39.16 -39.67
N ASN A 84 -52.16 -38.83 -40.88
CA ASN A 84 -53.57 -38.93 -41.30
C ASN A 84 -54.12 -40.34 -41.46
N SER A 85 -53.25 -41.35 -41.52
CA SER A 85 -53.65 -42.76 -41.63
C SER A 85 -53.83 -43.45 -40.27
N VAL A 86 -53.48 -42.80 -39.16
CA VAL A 86 -53.51 -43.39 -37.80
C VAL A 86 -54.58 -42.70 -36.95
N PRO A 87 -55.52 -43.45 -36.33
CA PRO A 87 -56.50 -42.91 -35.36
C PRO A 87 -55.83 -42.16 -34.22
N HIS A 88 -56.44 -41.07 -33.76
CA HIS A 88 -55.83 -40.20 -32.74
C HIS A 88 -55.66 -40.90 -31.38
N CYS A 89 -56.46 -41.94 -31.09
CA CYS A 89 -56.34 -42.76 -29.88
C CYS A 89 -55.07 -43.62 -29.81
N LEU A 90 -54.31 -43.73 -30.92
CA LEU A 90 -53.00 -44.39 -30.96
C LEU A 90 -51.84 -43.38 -30.92
N TRP A 91 -52.13 -42.09 -30.74
CA TRP A 91 -51.09 -41.06 -30.66
C TRP A 91 -50.41 -41.08 -29.30
N TYR A 92 -49.10 -40.83 -29.30
CA TYR A 92 -48.33 -40.78 -28.05
C TYR A 92 -48.96 -39.77 -27.07
N GLY A 93 -49.20 -40.22 -25.84
CA GLY A 93 -49.79 -39.40 -24.78
C GLY A 93 -51.32 -39.29 -24.80
N ILE A 94 -52.01 -39.82 -25.81
CA ILE A 94 -53.48 -39.76 -25.88
C ILE A 94 -54.09 -41.04 -25.29
N THR A 95 -55.14 -40.90 -24.48
CA THR A 95 -55.97 -42.01 -24.02
C THR A 95 -57.42 -41.72 -24.35
N CYS A 96 -58.08 -42.69 -24.99
CA CYS A 96 -59.49 -42.62 -25.33
C CYS A 96 -60.35 -43.46 -24.39
N ASP A 97 -61.67 -43.29 -24.53
CA ASP A 97 -62.69 -44.06 -23.85
C ASP A 97 -62.66 -45.56 -24.20
N GLN A 98 -63.50 -46.37 -23.54
CA GLN A 98 -63.56 -47.82 -23.75
C GLN A 98 -63.91 -48.23 -25.20
N THR A 99 -64.56 -47.36 -25.98
CA THR A 99 -64.85 -47.57 -27.41
C THR A 99 -63.72 -47.09 -28.34
N ASN A 100 -62.59 -46.63 -27.79
CA ASN A 100 -61.43 -46.09 -28.52
C ASN A 100 -61.81 -45.02 -29.56
N SER A 101 -62.75 -44.13 -29.23
CA SER A 101 -63.33 -43.17 -30.16
C SER A 101 -63.22 -41.71 -29.71
N TYR A 102 -63.30 -41.44 -28.40
CA TYR A 102 -63.30 -40.09 -27.82
C TYR A 102 -62.19 -39.92 -26.79
N ILE A 103 -61.54 -38.75 -26.79
CA ILE A 103 -60.42 -38.44 -25.89
C ILE A 103 -60.90 -38.27 -24.44
N ILE A 104 -60.31 -39.02 -23.51
CA ILE A 104 -60.52 -38.86 -22.07
C ILE A 104 -59.27 -38.37 -21.32
N SER A 105 -58.06 -38.56 -21.87
CA SER A 105 -56.83 -38.07 -21.24
C SER A 105 -55.77 -37.65 -22.24
N ILE A 106 -55.02 -36.61 -21.87
CA ILE A 106 -53.81 -36.14 -22.56
C ILE A 106 -52.65 -36.14 -21.56
N THR A 107 -51.57 -36.83 -21.89
CA THR A 107 -50.36 -37.01 -21.07
C THR A 107 -49.12 -36.67 -21.92
N LEU A 108 -48.60 -35.47 -21.78
CA LEU A 108 -47.44 -34.96 -22.54
C LEU A 108 -46.37 -34.39 -21.58
N ILE A 109 -46.09 -35.17 -20.53
CA ILE A 109 -45.13 -34.82 -19.48
C ILE A 109 -43.69 -34.99 -20.02
N GLU A 110 -42.79 -34.09 -19.66
CA GLU A 110 -41.35 -34.14 -19.99
C GLU A 110 -41.04 -34.31 -21.49
N ASN A 111 -41.88 -33.73 -22.36
CA ASN A 111 -41.85 -33.99 -23.79
C ASN A 111 -41.26 -32.85 -24.65
N ASN A 112 -40.65 -31.83 -24.01
CA ASN A 112 -40.04 -30.66 -24.67
C ASN A 112 -41.03 -29.83 -25.52
N LEU A 113 -42.21 -29.55 -24.98
CA LEU A 113 -43.19 -28.63 -25.60
C LEU A 113 -42.71 -27.18 -25.52
N ASP A 114 -42.75 -26.46 -26.64
CA ASP A 114 -42.24 -25.08 -26.79
C ASP A 114 -43.28 -24.20 -27.48
N GLY A 115 -43.91 -23.27 -26.74
CA GLY A 115 -45.02 -22.43 -27.24
C GLY A 115 -46.16 -22.25 -26.24
N THR A 116 -47.41 -22.42 -26.68
CA THR A 116 -48.63 -22.21 -25.85
C THR A 116 -49.71 -23.27 -26.09
N LEU A 117 -50.54 -23.58 -25.09
CA LEU A 117 -51.72 -24.42 -25.28
C LEU A 117 -52.91 -23.64 -25.89
N PRO A 118 -53.71 -24.25 -26.78
CA PRO A 118 -54.76 -23.57 -27.52
C PRO A 118 -56.04 -23.32 -26.72
N LYS A 119 -56.68 -22.16 -26.97
CA LYS A 119 -58.00 -21.78 -26.44
C LYS A 119 -59.14 -22.70 -26.87
N SER A 120 -58.92 -23.61 -27.81
CA SER A 120 -59.89 -24.61 -28.27
C SER A 120 -59.95 -25.85 -27.39
N LEU A 121 -59.02 -26.02 -26.44
CA LEU A 121 -58.87 -27.22 -25.61
C LEU A 121 -60.16 -27.63 -24.87
N TRP A 122 -60.95 -26.66 -24.40
CA TRP A 122 -62.22 -26.91 -23.70
C TRP A 122 -63.31 -27.58 -24.56
N LYS A 123 -63.13 -27.64 -25.89
CA LYS A 123 -64.04 -28.36 -26.79
C LYS A 123 -63.93 -29.88 -26.65
N LEU A 124 -62.84 -30.40 -26.06
CA LEU A 124 -62.71 -31.82 -25.71
C LEU A 124 -63.60 -32.12 -24.49
N ARG A 125 -64.90 -32.33 -24.75
CA ARG A 125 -65.95 -32.42 -23.72
C ARG A 125 -65.80 -33.61 -22.78
N ASN A 126 -65.20 -34.69 -23.26
CA ASN A 126 -65.00 -35.91 -22.50
C ASN A 126 -63.65 -35.94 -21.75
N LEU A 127 -62.86 -34.86 -21.82
CA LEU A 127 -61.53 -34.81 -21.20
C LEU A 127 -61.63 -34.83 -19.67
N GLN A 128 -61.05 -35.87 -19.08
CA GLN A 128 -60.97 -36.11 -17.63
C GLN A 128 -59.56 -35.85 -17.09
N GLY A 129 -58.51 -36.09 -17.88
CA GLY A 129 -57.11 -35.90 -17.48
C GLY A 129 -56.34 -34.99 -18.43
N LEU A 130 -55.77 -33.91 -17.89
CA LEU A 130 -54.82 -33.05 -18.61
C LEU A 130 -53.52 -32.97 -17.82
N CYS A 131 -52.52 -33.76 -18.24
CA CYS A 131 -51.20 -33.81 -17.62
C CYS A 131 -50.11 -33.43 -18.62
N ILE A 132 -49.62 -32.19 -18.53
CA ILE A 132 -48.59 -31.63 -19.42
C ILE A 132 -47.52 -30.94 -18.56
N GLY A 133 -47.05 -31.62 -17.51
CA GLY A 133 -46.01 -31.10 -16.63
C GLY A 133 -44.60 -31.20 -17.22
N ASN A 134 -43.64 -30.52 -16.59
CA ASN A 134 -42.20 -30.61 -16.88
C ASN A 134 -41.83 -30.28 -18.35
N ASN A 135 -42.42 -29.25 -18.93
CA ASN A 135 -42.03 -28.71 -20.24
C ASN A 135 -41.48 -27.29 -20.05
N ASP A 136 -40.16 -27.16 -19.97
CA ASP A 136 -39.47 -25.94 -19.58
C ASP A 136 -39.69 -24.75 -20.53
N ARG A 137 -40.36 -24.91 -21.66
CA ARG A 137 -40.69 -23.84 -22.62
C ARG A 137 -42.17 -23.65 -22.87
N LEU A 138 -43.03 -24.49 -22.29
CA LEU A 138 -44.47 -24.35 -22.42
C LEU A 138 -44.94 -23.14 -21.62
N SER A 139 -45.43 -22.12 -22.32
CA SER A 139 -45.80 -20.82 -21.76
C SER A 139 -47.28 -20.50 -22.02
N GLY A 140 -47.72 -19.33 -21.57
CA GLY A 140 -49.09 -18.85 -21.75
C GLY A 140 -49.73 -18.39 -20.44
N ASN A 141 -51.04 -18.13 -20.49
CA ASN A 141 -51.82 -17.69 -19.35
C ASN A 141 -52.95 -18.67 -19.05
N LEU A 142 -53.10 -19.06 -17.78
CA LEU A 142 -54.06 -20.09 -17.35
C LEU A 142 -55.53 -19.76 -17.68
N ILE A 143 -55.89 -18.47 -17.74
CA ILE A 143 -57.21 -17.98 -18.18
C ILE A 143 -57.53 -18.33 -19.65
N GLU A 144 -56.51 -18.59 -20.47
CA GLU A 144 -56.66 -18.94 -21.89
C GLU A 144 -56.74 -20.45 -22.12
N ILE A 145 -56.23 -21.23 -21.17
CA ILE A 145 -56.18 -22.69 -21.22
C ILE A 145 -57.45 -23.31 -20.62
N LEU A 146 -57.92 -22.75 -19.50
CA LEU A 146 -59.08 -23.28 -18.75
C LEU A 146 -60.39 -22.60 -19.15
N SER A 147 -61.49 -23.36 -19.05
CA SER A 147 -62.85 -22.88 -19.30
C SER A 147 -63.81 -23.49 -18.29
N ALA A 148 -64.82 -22.71 -17.86
CA ALA A 148 -65.82 -23.17 -16.89
C ALA A 148 -66.67 -24.34 -17.41
N ASN A 149 -66.61 -24.63 -18.71
CA ASN A 149 -67.31 -25.76 -19.34
C ASN A 149 -66.49 -27.07 -19.35
N MET A 150 -65.30 -27.12 -18.72
CA MET A 150 -64.49 -28.33 -18.57
C MET A 150 -64.88 -29.12 -17.31
N THR A 151 -66.18 -29.37 -17.15
CA THR A 151 -66.77 -29.91 -15.91
C THR A 151 -66.47 -31.40 -15.66
N THR A 152 -66.00 -32.11 -16.68
CA THR A 152 -65.57 -33.52 -16.62
C THR A 152 -64.15 -33.72 -16.11
N LEU A 153 -63.35 -32.64 -15.99
CA LEU A 153 -61.94 -32.74 -15.67
C LEU A 153 -61.72 -33.15 -14.21
N LEU A 154 -61.00 -34.25 -14.00
CA LEU A 154 -60.66 -34.84 -12.70
C LEU A 154 -59.22 -34.51 -12.28
N ARG A 155 -58.28 -34.45 -13.24
CA ARG A 155 -56.88 -34.05 -13.00
C ARG A 155 -56.46 -32.93 -13.94
N LEU A 156 -55.93 -31.87 -13.35
CA LEU A 156 -55.20 -30.80 -14.01
C LEU A 156 -53.78 -30.76 -13.47
N ASP A 157 -52.81 -31.14 -14.30
CA ASP A 157 -51.39 -31.14 -13.96
C ASP A 157 -50.60 -30.38 -15.04
N LEU A 158 -50.13 -29.20 -14.67
CA LEU A 158 -49.34 -28.29 -15.49
C LEU A 158 -48.11 -27.78 -14.73
N ALA A 159 -47.61 -28.54 -13.74
CA ALA A 159 -46.43 -28.18 -12.95
C ALA A 159 -45.14 -28.10 -13.80
N PHE A 160 -44.12 -27.38 -13.33
CA PHE A 160 -42.80 -27.31 -14.00
C PHE A 160 -42.84 -26.81 -15.47
N ASN A 161 -43.71 -25.85 -15.76
CA ASN A 161 -43.82 -25.15 -17.05
C ASN A 161 -43.44 -23.67 -16.90
N LYS A 162 -43.57 -22.86 -17.95
CA LYS A 162 -43.42 -21.38 -17.93
C LYS A 162 -44.78 -20.65 -17.94
N LEU A 163 -45.81 -21.19 -17.27
CA LEU A 163 -47.12 -20.55 -17.23
C LEU A 163 -47.11 -19.29 -16.34
N SER A 164 -47.99 -18.35 -16.67
CA SER A 164 -48.08 -17.06 -15.99
C SER A 164 -49.50 -16.51 -15.93
N GLY A 165 -49.67 -15.31 -15.39
CA GLY A 165 -50.99 -14.67 -15.25
C GLY A 165 -51.61 -14.94 -13.88
N LYS A 166 -52.96 -15.00 -13.82
CA LYS A 166 -53.70 -15.24 -12.57
C LYS A 166 -54.39 -16.59 -12.58
N ILE A 167 -54.55 -17.20 -11.41
CA ILE A 167 -55.46 -18.34 -11.24
C ILE A 167 -56.89 -17.84 -11.54
N PRO A 168 -57.64 -18.45 -12.48
CA PRO A 168 -58.89 -17.88 -12.97
C PRO A 168 -60.05 -18.15 -12.00
N GLY A 169 -60.25 -17.21 -11.07
CA GLY A 169 -61.20 -17.35 -9.95
C GLY A 169 -62.66 -17.55 -10.33
N ASP A 170 -63.10 -17.06 -11.49
CA ASP A 170 -64.48 -17.27 -11.99
C ASP A 170 -64.67 -18.59 -12.76
N ILE A 171 -63.59 -19.35 -12.99
CA ILE A 171 -63.56 -20.56 -13.82
C ILE A 171 -63.23 -21.78 -12.95
N LEU A 172 -62.08 -21.78 -12.28
CA LEU A 172 -61.57 -22.97 -11.59
C LEU A 172 -62.56 -23.52 -10.55
N PRO A 173 -63.22 -22.70 -9.70
CA PRO A 173 -64.20 -23.20 -8.73
C PRO A 173 -65.50 -23.79 -9.31
N LYS A 174 -65.74 -23.70 -10.62
CA LYS A 174 -66.90 -24.31 -11.31
C LYS A 174 -66.60 -25.70 -11.86
N MET A 175 -65.34 -26.13 -11.82
CA MET A 175 -64.91 -27.45 -12.28
C MET A 175 -65.00 -28.45 -11.12
N GLU A 176 -66.21 -28.61 -10.56
CA GLU A 176 -66.47 -29.28 -9.27
C GLU A 176 -65.97 -30.73 -9.17
N SER A 177 -65.80 -31.41 -10.31
CA SER A 177 -65.27 -32.78 -10.41
C SER A 177 -63.76 -32.90 -10.17
N LEU A 178 -63.01 -31.79 -10.02
CA LEU A 178 -61.56 -31.81 -9.87
C LEU A 178 -61.12 -32.52 -8.57
N VAL A 179 -60.32 -33.57 -8.75
CA VAL A 179 -59.71 -34.37 -7.68
C VAL A 179 -58.26 -33.96 -7.43
N LYS A 180 -57.48 -33.66 -8.48
CA LYS A 180 -56.07 -33.25 -8.37
C LYS A 180 -55.80 -31.98 -9.20
N VAL A 181 -55.26 -30.94 -8.56
CA VAL A 181 -54.83 -29.69 -9.20
C VAL A 181 -53.36 -29.43 -8.84
N GLN A 182 -52.49 -29.50 -9.84
CA GLN A 182 -51.04 -29.30 -9.71
C GLN A 182 -50.59 -28.21 -10.69
N LEU A 183 -50.25 -27.04 -10.15
CA LEU A 183 -49.86 -25.82 -10.88
C LEU A 183 -48.57 -25.19 -10.31
N CYS A 184 -47.84 -25.90 -9.46
CA CYS A 184 -46.63 -25.43 -8.79
C CYS A 184 -45.44 -25.22 -9.74
N CYS A 185 -44.35 -24.67 -9.19
CA CYS A 185 -43.01 -24.69 -9.76
C CYS A 185 -42.92 -24.11 -11.17
N GLN A 186 -43.61 -22.99 -11.40
CA GLN A 186 -43.64 -22.34 -12.72
C GLN A 186 -42.35 -21.55 -12.96
N LEU A 187 -41.54 -22.05 -13.88
CA LEU A 187 -40.28 -21.49 -14.31
C LEU A 187 -40.48 -20.07 -14.88
N GLY A 188 -39.75 -19.09 -14.34
CA GLY A 188 -39.79 -17.70 -14.81
C GLY A 188 -40.74 -16.78 -14.03
N LYS A 189 -41.80 -16.26 -14.67
CA LYS A 189 -42.70 -15.27 -14.04
C LYS A 189 -43.72 -15.88 -13.08
N GLY A 190 -44.10 -17.13 -13.30
CA GLY A 190 -45.07 -17.88 -12.50
C GLY A 190 -46.48 -17.29 -12.46
N LEU A 191 -47.38 -18.00 -11.78
CA LEU A 191 -48.74 -17.56 -11.49
C LEU A 191 -48.71 -16.47 -10.40
N SER A 192 -49.73 -15.61 -10.40
CA SER A 192 -49.80 -14.42 -9.55
C SER A 192 -51.24 -14.09 -9.14
N GLY A 193 -51.40 -13.20 -8.17
CA GLY A 193 -52.71 -12.84 -7.63
C GLY A 193 -53.17 -13.75 -6.49
N GLU A 194 -54.44 -13.63 -6.11
CA GLU A 194 -55.03 -14.33 -4.97
C GLU A 194 -55.43 -15.77 -5.30
N ILE A 195 -55.37 -16.66 -4.31
CA ILE A 195 -56.04 -17.97 -4.36
C ILE A 195 -57.56 -17.72 -4.46
N PRO A 196 -58.30 -18.38 -5.38
CA PRO A 196 -59.73 -18.13 -5.55
C PRO A 196 -60.53 -18.27 -4.26
N ARG A 197 -61.35 -17.26 -3.95
CA ARG A 197 -62.13 -17.20 -2.69
C ARG A 197 -63.09 -18.38 -2.54
N ASP A 198 -63.56 -18.93 -3.65
CA ASP A 198 -64.51 -20.05 -3.70
C ASP A 198 -63.83 -21.40 -3.99
N ILE A 199 -62.50 -21.52 -3.82
CA ILE A 199 -61.77 -22.79 -4.03
C ILE A 199 -62.37 -23.97 -3.27
N GLY A 200 -63.01 -23.72 -2.12
CA GLY A 200 -63.77 -24.70 -1.34
C GLY A 200 -65.02 -25.29 -1.98
N ASN A 201 -65.40 -24.87 -3.20
CA ASN A 201 -66.46 -25.52 -3.98
C ASN A 201 -65.98 -26.82 -4.64
N LEU A 202 -64.66 -27.03 -4.77
CA LEU A 202 -64.07 -28.26 -5.32
C LEU A 202 -64.10 -29.38 -4.27
N THR A 203 -65.27 -29.83 -3.82
CA THR A 203 -65.39 -30.73 -2.65
C THR A 203 -64.76 -32.10 -2.83
N GLU A 204 -64.50 -32.52 -4.07
CA GLU A 204 -63.77 -33.75 -4.42
C GLU A 204 -62.24 -33.60 -4.37
N LEU A 205 -61.72 -32.38 -4.19
CA LEU A 205 -60.30 -32.08 -4.27
C LEU A 205 -59.50 -32.79 -3.16
N GLN A 206 -58.49 -33.52 -3.60
CA GLN A 206 -57.58 -34.32 -2.80
C GLN A 206 -56.15 -33.76 -2.78
N VAL A 207 -55.72 -33.17 -3.90
CA VAL A 207 -54.40 -32.57 -4.07
C VAL A 207 -54.57 -31.15 -4.59
N LEU A 208 -54.02 -30.18 -3.85
CA LEU A 208 -53.89 -28.78 -4.28
C LEU A 208 -52.42 -28.36 -4.14
N SER A 209 -51.73 -28.24 -5.26
CA SER A 209 -50.35 -27.79 -5.32
C SER A 209 -50.25 -26.53 -6.16
N LEU A 210 -49.91 -25.42 -5.50
CA LEU A 210 -49.74 -24.09 -6.08
C LEU A 210 -48.35 -23.50 -5.76
N GLY A 211 -47.44 -24.30 -5.20
CA GLY A 211 -46.12 -23.89 -4.71
C GLY A 211 -45.21 -23.18 -5.70
N GLU A 212 -44.19 -22.49 -5.20
CA GLU A 212 -43.19 -21.72 -5.95
C GLU A 212 -43.76 -20.70 -6.96
N ASN A 213 -45.02 -20.28 -6.78
CA ASN A 213 -45.63 -19.21 -7.55
C ASN A 213 -45.51 -17.86 -6.84
N ARG A 214 -45.89 -16.78 -7.54
CA ARG A 214 -45.88 -15.39 -7.04
C ARG A 214 -47.27 -14.96 -6.53
N LEU A 215 -47.97 -15.89 -5.86
CA LEU A 215 -49.29 -15.68 -5.29
C LEU A 215 -49.25 -14.66 -4.15
N ASN A 216 -50.38 -14.03 -3.85
CA ASN A 216 -50.51 -13.09 -2.76
C ASN A 216 -51.94 -13.11 -2.17
N GLY A 217 -52.25 -12.18 -1.27
CA GLY A 217 -53.52 -12.21 -0.54
C GLY A 217 -53.51 -13.27 0.56
N MET A 218 -54.68 -13.67 1.06
CA MET A 218 -54.81 -14.61 2.18
C MET A 218 -55.26 -15.99 1.72
N ILE A 219 -54.96 -17.02 2.52
CA ILE A 219 -55.55 -18.35 2.34
C ILE A 219 -57.07 -18.25 2.62
N PRO A 220 -57.94 -18.63 1.66
CA PRO A 220 -59.37 -18.30 1.73
C PRO A 220 -60.16 -19.18 2.70
N LYS A 221 -61.12 -18.59 3.43
CA LYS A 221 -62.05 -19.26 4.37
C LYS A 221 -62.77 -20.48 3.81
N SER A 222 -62.97 -20.56 2.49
CA SER A 222 -63.62 -21.71 1.87
C SER A 222 -62.75 -22.97 1.88
N ILE A 223 -61.42 -22.88 2.03
CA ILE A 223 -60.50 -24.03 1.97
C ILE A 223 -60.88 -25.10 3.01
N ALA A 224 -61.35 -24.71 4.19
CA ALA A 224 -61.85 -25.62 5.24
C ALA A 224 -63.00 -26.55 4.81
N LYS A 225 -63.68 -26.29 3.69
CA LYS A 225 -64.69 -27.18 3.10
C LYS A 225 -64.09 -28.41 2.42
N LEU A 226 -62.81 -28.38 2.04
CA LEU A 226 -62.13 -29.42 1.27
C LEU A 226 -61.78 -30.64 2.13
N LYS A 227 -62.80 -31.36 2.62
CA LYS A 227 -62.63 -32.48 3.57
C LYS A 227 -61.91 -33.71 2.99
N LYS A 228 -61.69 -33.77 1.68
CA LYS A 228 -60.91 -34.82 1.00
C LYS A 228 -59.45 -34.45 0.75
N LEU A 229 -59.06 -33.20 1.00
CA LEU A 229 -57.72 -32.67 0.75
C LEU A 229 -56.70 -33.35 1.68
N TRP A 230 -55.77 -34.12 1.09
CA TRP A 230 -54.69 -34.80 1.80
C TRP A 230 -53.31 -34.24 1.48
N PHE A 231 -53.15 -33.52 0.37
CA PHE A 231 -51.93 -32.77 0.01
C PHE A 231 -52.26 -31.30 -0.23
N LEU A 232 -51.58 -30.40 0.49
CA LEU A 232 -51.64 -28.97 0.28
C LEU A 232 -50.24 -28.39 0.22
N ASP A 233 -49.93 -27.78 -0.92
CA ASP A 233 -48.70 -27.03 -1.17
C ASP A 233 -49.06 -25.60 -1.60
N LEU A 234 -48.65 -24.63 -0.77
CA LEU A 234 -48.75 -23.19 -1.03
C LEU A 234 -47.41 -22.50 -0.73
N GLU A 235 -46.27 -23.19 -0.89
CA GLU A 235 -44.94 -22.56 -0.79
C GLU A 235 -44.87 -21.35 -1.73
N SER A 236 -44.41 -20.20 -1.26
CA SER A 236 -44.56 -18.96 -2.03
C SER A 236 -43.34 -18.05 -1.95
N VAL A 237 -42.98 -17.48 -3.10
CA VAL A 237 -41.92 -16.46 -3.23
C VAL A 237 -42.45 -15.06 -2.84
N LYS A 238 -43.73 -14.96 -2.50
CA LYS A 238 -44.37 -13.75 -1.98
C LYS A 238 -45.22 -14.07 -0.77
N PHE A 239 -45.13 -13.22 0.25
CA PHE A 239 -45.90 -13.38 1.48
C PHE A 239 -47.40 -13.43 1.22
N LEU A 240 -48.03 -14.53 1.64
CA LEU A 240 -49.46 -14.66 1.86
C LEU A 240 -49.81 -13.86 3.11
N ASN A 241 -50.73 -12.92 2.99
CA ASN A 241 -51.15 -11.99 4.04
C ASN A 241 -52.07 -12.65 5.09
N GLY A 242 -51.62 -13.77 5.67
CA GLY A 242 -52.35 -14.55 6.68
C GLY A 242 -53.41 -15.50 6.11
N GLY A 243 -54.35 -15.92 6.97
CA GLY A 243 -55.38 -16.90 6.62
C GLY A 243 -55.03 -18.34 7.03
N PHE A 244 -53.94 -18.59 7.76
CA PHE A 244 -53.59 -19.92 8.25
C PHE A 244 -54.68 -20.52 9.15
N GLU A 245 -55.36 -19.67 9.92
CA GLU A 245 -56.51 -20.02 10.75
C GLU A 245 -57.70 -20.58 9.95
N ASN A 246 -57.76 -20.31 8.65
CA ASN A 246 -58.79 -20.83 7.75
C ASN A 246 -58.53 -22.28 7.33
N MET A 247 -57.39 -22.86 7.70
CA MET A 247 -57.04 -24.26 7.45
C MET A 247 -57.35 -25.18 8.64
N TYR A 248 -57.71 -24.65 9.81
CA TYR A 248 -58.13 -25.46 10.94
C TYR A 248 -59.32 -26.33 10.52
N ASN A 249 -59.35 -27.59 11.00
CA ASN A 249 -60.33 -28.61 10.62
C ASN A 249 -60.19 -29.17 9.17
N LEU A 250 -58.98 -29.19 8.58
CA LEU A 250 -58.65 -30.06 7.43
C LEU A 250 -58.15 -31.44 7.92
N SER A 251 -59.05 -32.21 8.53
CA SER A 251 -58.73 -33.48 9.23
C SER A 251 -58.07 -34.56 8.37
N SER A 252 -58.25 -34.50 7.05
CA SER A 252 -57.69 -35.46 6.08
C SER A 252 -56.29 -35.10 5.59
N LEU A 253 -55.76 -33.93 5.99
CA LEU A 253 -54.47 -33.42 5.51
C LEU A 253 -53.31 -34.25 6.05
N ARG A 254 -52.44 -34.69 5.13
CA ARG A 254 -51.26 -35.54 5.40
C ARG A 254 -49.95 -34.82 5.11
N TYR A 255 -49.94 -33.96 4.09
CA TYR A 255 -48.79 -33.16 3.69
C TYR A 255 -49.20 -31.69 3.68
N MET A 256 -48.52 -30.88 4.48
CA MET A 256 -48.72 -29.44 4.59
C MET A 256 -47.40 -28.73 4.26
N HIS A 257 -47.26 -28.26 3.02
CA HIS A 257 -46.06 -27.54 2.55
C HIS A 257 -46.40 -26.05 2.42
N LEU A 258 -45.96 -25.26 3.41
CA LEU A 258 -46.22 -23.82 3.50
C LEU A 258 -44.92 -23.02 3.75
N SER A 259 -43.79 -23.56 3.29
CA SER A 259 -42.47 -22.92 3.39
C SER A 259 -42.49 -21.51 2.79
N LEU A 260 -41.77 -20.57 3.42
CA LEU A 260 -41.52 -19.20 2.94
C LEU A 260 -42.78 -18.35 2.67
N ALA A 261 -43.96 -18.84 3.03
CA ALA A 261 -45.25 -18.25 2.67
C ALA A 261 -45.59 -16.95 3.43
N GLY A 262 -44.73 -16.46 4.34
CA GLY A 262 -44.96 -15.23 5.11
C GLY A 262 -46.13 -15.29 6.09
N LEU A 263 -46.56 -16.50 6.44
CA LEU A 263 -47.64 -16.74 7.40
C LEU A 263 -47.22 -16.28 8.79
N LYS A 264 -48.17 -15.76 9.57
CA LYS A 264 -47.90 -15.13 10.86
C LYS A 264 -49.00 -15.42 11.88
N GLY A 265 -48.69 -15.19 13.15
CA GLY A 265 -49.58 -15.47 14.28
C GLY A 265 -49.01 -16.60 15.14
N THR A 266 -49.85 -17.22 15.96
CA THR A 266 -49.47 -18.36 16.81
C THR A 266 -50.14 -19.64 16.33
N LEU A 267 -49.52 -20.79 16.58
CA LEU A 267 -50.24 -22.07 16.47
C LEU A 267 -51.17 -22.21 17.70
N PRO A 268 -52.43 -22.64 17.54
CA PRO A 268 -53.37 -22.83 18.65
C PRO A 268 -53.00 -24.08 19.47
N ASP A 269 -53.40 -24.12 20.75
CA ASP A 269 -53.09 -25.25 21.63
C ASP A 269 -53.68 -26.57 21.10
N GLU A 270 -54.80 -26.54 20.37
CA GLU A 270 -55.44 -27.68 19.72
C GLU A 270 -54.85 -28.05 18.35
N PHE A 271 -53.74 -27.44 17.90
CA PHE A 271 -53.22 -27.58 16.53
C PHE A 271 -53.11 -29.03 16.04
N GLY A 272 -52.57 -29.95 16.86
CA GLY A 272 -52.43 -31.35 16.47
C GLY A 272 -53.75 -32.12 16.38
N LEU A 273 -54.82 -31.62 17.00
CA LEU A 273 -56.17 -32.19 16.89
C LEU A 273 -56.87 -31.81 15.58
N TYR A 274 -56.45 -30.72 14.92
CA TYR A 274 -57.00 -30.32 13.62
C TYR A 274 -56.46 -31.14 12.45
N PHE A 275 -55.29 -31.76 12.59
CA PHE A 275 -54.60 -32.51 11.53
C PHE A 275 -54.12 -33.90 12.00
N PRO A 276 -55.01 -34.79 12.49
CA PRO A 276 -54.63 -36.09 13.06
C PRO A 276 -54.02 -37.06 12.02
N ALA A 277 -54.22 -36.81 10.73
CA ALA A 277 -53.66 -37.62 9.64
C ALA A 277 -52.27 -37.16 9.15
N MET A 278 -51.67 -36.14 9.77
CA MET A 278 -50.42 -35.52 9.32
C MET A 278 -49.25 -36.53 9.26
N ILE A 279 -48.48 -36.46 8.18
CA ILE A 279 -47.26 -37.22 7.88
C ILE A 279 -46.08 -36.25 7.73
N GLU A 280 -46.28 -35.11 7.08
CA GLU A 280 -45.24 -34.12 6.80
C GLU A 280 -45.77 -32.70 6.96
N CYS A 281 -45.15 -31.95 7.88
CA CYS A 281 -45.53 -30.59 8.25
C CYS A 281 -44.32 -29.65 8.05
N LEU A 282 -44.31 -28.92 6.93
CA LEU A 282 -43.25 -28.00 6.55
C LEU A 282 -43.77 -26.56 6.64
N LEU A 283 -43.38 -25.88 7.72
CA LEU A 283 -43.64 -24.46 7.94
C LEU A 283 -42.38 -23.56 7.94
N PRO A 284 -41.21 -23.92 7.35
CA PRO A 284 -40.00 -23.15 7.56
C PRO A 284 -40.03 -21.77 6.87
N GLY A 285 -39.36 -20.78 7.45
CA GLY A 285 -39.24 -19.46 6.83
C GLY A 285 -40.51 -18.61 6.88
N ASN A 286 -41.35 -18.80 7.90
CA ASN A 286 -42.53 -17.99 8.15
C ASN A 286 -42.28 -17.03 9.34
N LEU A 287 -43.34 -16.37 9.79
CA LEU A 287 -43.36 -15.41 10.90
C LEU A 287 -44.27 -15.93 12.04
N PHE A 288 -44.28 -17.24 12.27
CA PHE A 288 -45.01 -17.83 13.38
C PHE A 288 -44.33 -17.52 14.71
N THR A 289 -45.15 -17.24 15.73
CA THR A 289 -44.75 -16.77 17.06
C THR A 289 -45.39 -17.62 18.15
N GLY A 290 -45.03 -17.39 19.41
CA GLY A 290 -45.59 -18.12 20.55
C GLY A 290 -44.99 -19.51 20.73
N GLY A 291 -45.64 -20.37 21.53
CA GLY A 291 -45.16 -21.72 21.83
C GLY A 291 -45.46 -22.73 20.73
N ILE A 292 -44.67 -23.81 20.68
CA ILE A 292 -45.02 -25.01 19.90
C ILE A 292 -46.10 -25.79 20.69
N PRO A 293 -47.29 -26.09 20.13
CA PRO A 293 -48.36 -26.77 20.87
C PRO A 293 -48.03 -28.22 21.24
N SER A 294 -48.32 -28.62 22.48
CA SER A 294 -48.12 -30.00 22.93
C SER A 294 -48.99 -31.02 22.18
N THR A 295 -50.18 -30.62 21.71
CA THR A 295 -51.06 -31.50 20.93
C THR A 295 -50.47 -31.95 19.60
N MET A 296 -49.40 -31.33 19.09
CA MET A 296 -48.66 -31.86 17.94
C MET A 296 -48.18 -33.31 18.19
N GLY A 297 -47.95 -33.71 19.45
CA GLY A 297 -47.68 -35.10 19.82
C GLY A 297 -48.79 -36.11 19.45
N ASN A 298 -50.03 -35.64 19.20
CA ASN A 298 -51.13 -36.46 18.72
C ASN A 298 -51.03 -36.83 17.22
N MET A 299 -50.13 -36.20 16.45
CA MET A 299 -49.90 -36.53 15.04
C MET A 299 -49.06 -37.81 14.92
N THR A 300 -49.62 -38.98 15.26
CA THR A 300 -48.85 -40.23 15.44
C THR A 300 -48.17 -40.75 14.17
N ASN A 301 -48.61 -40.31 12.99
CA ASN A 301 -48.01 -40.67 11.69
C ASN A 301 -46.96 -39.66 11.21
N LEU A 302 -46.69 -38.60 11.98
CA LEU A 302 -45.76 -37.53 11.60
C LEU A 302 -44.33 -38.08 11.52
N TRP A 303 -43.78 -38.00 10.32
CA TRP A 303 -42.44 -38.45 9.95
C TRP A 303 -41.47 -37.27 9.81
N HIS A 304 -41.92 -36.17 9.18
CA HIS A 304 -41.11 -34.97 8.97
C HIS A 304 -41.81 -33.75 9.58
N LEU A 305 -41.15 -33.13 10.57
CA LEU A 305 -41.56 -31.88 11.18
C LEU A 305 -40.47 -30.83 10.96
N ASN A 306 -40.78 -29.78 10.20
CA ASN A 306 -39.87 -28.66 9.97
C ASN A 306 -40.56 -27.34 10.32
N LEU A 307 -40.12 -26.73 11.42
CA LEU A 307 -40.58 -25.43 11.94
C LEU A 307 -39.47 -24.36 11.88
N ALA A 308 -38.39 -24.62 11.12
CA ALA A 308 -37.18 -23.81 11.14
C ALA A 308 -37.41 -22.36 10.69
N ASN A 309 -36.53 -21.44 11.10
CA ASN A 309 -36.51 -20.05 10.61
C ASN A 309 -37.88 -19.36 10.80
N ASN A 310 -38.34 -19.29 12.06
CA ASN A 310 -39.57 -18.68 12.54
C ASN A 310 -39.28 -17.94 13.87
N ASP A 311 -40.30 -17.39 14.53
CA ASP A 311 -40.21 -16.73 15.85
C ASP A 311 -40.85 -17.58 16.98
N PHE A 312 -40.82 -18.92 16.86
CA PHE A 312 -41.31 -19.80 17.93
C PHE A 312 -40.48 -19.64 19.20
N SER A 313 -41.13 -19.64 20.36
CA SER A 313 -40.56 -19.31 21.65
C SER A 313 -41.02 -20.29 22.74
N GLY A 314 -40.50 -20.15 23.96
CA GLY A 314 -40.80 -21.10 25.03
C GLY A 314 -40.06 -22.42 24.85
N LYS A 315 -40.62 -23.53 25.37
CA LYS A 315 -39.95 -24.83 25.41
C LYS A 315 -40.54 -25.82 24.42
N ILE A 316 -39.70 -26.70 23.85
CA ILE A 316 -40.14 -27.84 23.03
C ILE A 316 -40.97 -28.80 23.90
N PRO A 317 -42.25 -29.08 23.57
CA PRO A 317 -43.10 -29.96 24.38
C PRO A 317 -42.60 -31.41 24.46
N LYS A 318 -42.78 -32.04 25.62
CA LYS A 318 -42.39 -33.44 25.86
C LYS A 318 -43.14 -34.43 24.97
N ASP A 319 -44.35 -34.07 24.56
CA ASP A 319 -45.26 -34.91 23.79
C ASP A 319 -44.78 -35.08 22.33
N LEU A 320 -44.04 -34.10 21.79
CA LEU A 320 -43.37 -34.23 20.48
C LEU A 320 -42.30 -35.34 20.48
N GLY A 321 -41.55 -35.47 21.58
CA GLY A 321 -40.58 -36.56 21.73
C GLY A 321 -41.23 -37.96 21.74
N SER A 322 -42.54 -38.05 22.02
CA SER A 322 -43.28 -39.30 22.04
C SER A 322 -43.95 -39.68 20.70
N ILE A 323 -43.78 -38.88 19.64
CA ILE A 323 -44.25 -39.23 18.29
C ILE A 323 -43.48 -40.48 17.79
N PRO A 324 -44.15 -41.58 17.42
CA PRO A 324 -43.47 -42.87 17.22
C PRO A 324 -42.80 -43.05 15.86
N MET A 325 -43.18 -42.27 14.84
CA MET A 325 -42.70 -42.39 13.45
C MET A 325 -41.74 -41.26 13.02
N LEU A 326 -41.44 -40.32 13.92
CA LEU A 326 -40.70 -39.10 13.60
C LEU A 326 -39.26 -39.43 13.17
N GLN A 327 -38.90 -39.08 11.93
CA GLN A 327 -37.57 -39.30 11.35
C GLN A 327 -36.73 -38.01 11.30
N VAL A 328 -37.38 -36.88 11.01
CA VAL A 328 -36.74 -35.56 10.90
C VAL A 328 -37.47 -34.55 11.76
N ALA A 329 -36.72 -33.89 12.66
CA ALA A 329 -37.20 -32.82 13.50
C ALA A 329 -36.28 -31.59 13.40
N ASP A 330 -36.72 -30.56 12.69
CA ASP A 330 -36.00 -29.30 12.55
C ASP A 330 -36.76 -28.15 13.23
N PHE A 331 -36.13 -27.60 14.26
CA PHE A 331 -36.60 -26.44 15.04
C PHE A 331 -35.61 -25.27 14.97
N SER A 332 -34.62 -25.33 14.06
CA SER A 332 -33.52 -24.36 13.99
C SER A 332 -33.99 -22.93 13.69
N ARG A 333 -33.17 -21.93 14.04
CA ARG A 333 -33.40 -20.49 13.81
C ARG A 333 -34.77 -20.03 14.33
N ASN A 334 -35.02 -20.32 15.60
CA ASN A 334 -36.18 -19.86 16.36
C ASN A 334 -35.71 -19.18 17.66
N GLN A 335 -36.67 -18.79 18.50
CA GLN A 335 -36.46 -18.17 19.81
C GLN A 335 -36.70 -19.16 20.96
N LEU A 336 -36.47 -20.46 20.76
CA LEU A 336 -36.75 -21.50 21.75
C LEU A 336 -35.77 -21.41 22.94
N SER A 337 -36.30 -21.58 24.15
CA SER A 337 -35.57 -21.41 25.41
C SER A 337 -35.09 -22.72 26.05
N GLY A 338 -35.49 -23.87 25.52
CA GLY A 338 -35.05 -25.18 25.99
C GLY A 338 -36.07 -26.29 25.74
N LEU A 339 -35.87 -27.42 26.41
CA LEU A 339 -36.80 -28.56 26.38
C LEU A 339 -37.75 -28.55 27.59
N GLN A 340 -38.96 -29.08 27.42
CA GLN A 340 -39.87 -29.33 28.54
C GLN A 340 -39.33 -30.45 29.43
N GLU A 341 -39.54 -30.31 30.75
CA GLU A 341 -39.13 -31.31 31.73
C GLU A 341 -39.75 -32.68 31.44
N GLY A 342 -38.91 -33.73 31.46
CA GLY A 342 -39.32 -35.10 31.14
C GLY A 342 -39.54 -35.38 29.65
N ILE A 343 -39.05 -34.53 28.73
CA ILE A 343 -38.96 -34.92 27.31
C ILE A 343 -38.04 -36.13 27.15
N VAL A 344 -38.44 -37.05 26.28
CA VAL A 344 -37.63 -38.17 25.83
C VAL A 344 -38.01 -38.41 24.37
N PHE A 345 -37.03 -38.40 23.46
CA PHE A 345 -37.23 -38.80 22.07
C PHE A 345 -37.31 -40.33 22.02
N LYS A 346 -38.52 -40.86 21.79
CA LYS A 346 -38.81 -42.30 21.77
C LYS A 346 -38.86 -42.90 20.37
N SER A 347 -38.84 -42.04 19.34
CA SER A 347 -38.92 -42.45 17.95
C SER A 347 -37.64 -43.20 17.53
N LYS A 348 -37.74 -44.51 17.37
CA LYS A 348 -36.62 -45.35 16.88
C LYS A 348 -36.30 -45.14 15.39
N SER A 349 -37.02 -44.26 14.71
CA SER A 349 -36.73 -43.80 13.36
C SER A 349 -36.09 -42.40 13.33
N LEU A 350 -35.87 -41.72 14.46
CA LEU A 350 -35.31 -40.35 14.44
C LEU A 350 -33.86 -40.36 13.94
N GLU A 351 -33.64 -39.81 12.75
CA GLU A 351 -32.34 -39.72 12.08
C GLU A 351 -31.75 -38.31 12.14
N VAL A 352 -32.59 -37.27 12.16
CA VAL A 352 -32.15 -35.86 12.15
C VAL A 352 -32.81 -35.08 13.28
N LEU A 353 -31.99 -34.50 14.16
CA LEU A 353 -32.41 -33.47 15.12
C LEU A 353 -31.61 -32.19 14.88
N ASN A 354 -32.29 -31.12 14.47
CA ASN A 354 -31.69 -29.80 14.25
C ASN A 354 -32.32 -28.75 15.18
N LEU A 355 -31.49 -28.17 16.04
CA LEU A 355 -31.85 -27.12 17.00
C LEU A 355 -31.07 -25.81 16.74
N ALA A 356 -30.24 -25.75 15.70
CA ALA A 356 -29.25 -24.69 15.48
C ALA A 356 -29.83 -23.26 15.54
N GLY A 357 -29.06 -22.26 15.94
CA GLY A 357 -29.45 -20.85 15.95
C GLY A 357 -30.50 -20.44 16.99
N ASN A 358 -30.93 -21.35 17.89
CA ASN A 358 -31.83 -21.02 19.00
C ASN A 358 -31.04 -20.38 20.15
N LYS A 359 -30.72 -19.08 20.04
CA LYS A 359 -29.82 -18.36 20.97
C LYS A 359 -30.35 -18.24 22.41
N GLN A 360 -31.64 -18.48 22.63
CA GLN A 360 -32.25 -18.53 23.97
C GLN A 360 -32.16 -19.92 24.63
N LEU A 361 -31.74 -20.95 23.90
CA LEU A 361 -31.72 -22.35 24.33
C LEU A 361 -30.54 -22.58 25.30
N ASN A 362 -30.80 -22.36 26.59
CA ASN A 362 -29.82 -22.48 27.66
C ASN A 362 -30.05 -23.78 28.43
N MET A 363 -29.27 -24.81 28.11
CA MET A 363 -29.29 -26.10 28.83
C MET A 363 -27.93 -26.80 28.74
N THR A 364 -27.74 -27.87 29.53
CA THR A 364 -26.50 -28.67 29.44
C THR A 364 -26.57 -29.65 28.27
N PHE A 365 -25.44 -29.88 27.60
CA PHE A 365 -25.34 -30.86 26.52
C PHE A 365 -25.70 -32.29 27.00
N ASN A 366 -25.32 -32.64 28.23
CA ASN A 366 -25.70 -33.94 28.84
C ASN A 366 -27.22 -34.13 28.96
N SER A 367 -27.95 -33.08 29.31
CA SER A 367 -29.42 -33.14 29.40
C SER A 367 -30.09 -33.39 28.04
N LEU A 368 -29.46 -32.97 26.94
CA LEU A 368 -29.91 -33.30 25.59
C LEU A 368 -29.57 -34.76 25.23
N LEU A 369 -28.33 -35.21 25.52
CA LEU A 369 -27.94 -36.60 25.30
C LEU A 369 -28.85 -37.59 26.05
N GLU A 370 -29.24 -37.26 27.29
CA GLU A 370 -30.18 -38.06 28.10
C GLU A 370 -31.61 -38.06 27.51
N ALA A 371 -32.08 -36.93 26.99
CA ALA A 371 -33.36 -36.88 26.27
C ALA A 371 -33.35 -37.69 24.95
N MET A 372 -32.18 -37.87 24.33
CA MET A 372 -31.98 -38.61 23.08
C MET A 372 -31.52 -40.06 23.26
N GLU A 373 -31.31 -40.55 24.49
CA GLU A 373 -30.79 -41.90 24.76
C GLU A 373 -31.50 -43.03 23.95
N PRO A 374 -32.84 -43.03 23.77
CA PRO A 374 -33.52 -44.10 23.02
C PRO A 374 -33.32 -44.05 21.50
N VAL A 375 -32.75 -42.98 20.95
CA VAL A 375 -32.50 -42.80 19.50
C VAL A 375 -31.03 -43.01 19.12
N ASN A 376 -30.20 -43.51 20.03
CA ASN A 376 -28.77 -43.78 19.82
C ASN A 376 -28.46 -44.73 18.64
N GLN A 377 -29.40 -45.61 18.29
CA GLN A 377 -29.28 -46.51 17.13
C GLN A 377 -29.82 -45.93 15.82
N SER A 378 -30.52 -44.79 15.83
CA SER A 378 -31.12 -44.19 14.62
C SER A 378 -30.54 -42.83 14.25
N LEU A 379 -30.07 -42.03 15.21
CA LEU A 379 -29.63 -40.66 14.96
C LEU A 379 -28.37 -40.63 14.06
N ARG A 380 -28.46 -39.88 12.96
CA ARG A 380 -27.41 -39.66 11.96
C ARG A 380 -26.90 -38.22 11.95
N ILE A 381 -27.79 -37.24 12.14
CA ILE A 381 -27.41 -35.82 12.20
C ILE A 381 -27.89 -35.23 13.52
N LEU A 382 -26.95 -34.66 14.25
CA LEU A 382 -27.19 -33.79 15.39
C LEU A 382 -26.63 -32.41 15.07
N ASN A 383 -27.49 -31.39 15.05
CA ASN A 383 -27.05 -30.00 14.98
C ASN A 383 -27.63 -29.18 16.14
N ILE A 384 -26.74 -28.56 16.92
CA ILE A 384 -27.06 -27.62 18.00
C ILE A 384 -26.26 -26.31 17.91
N SER A 385 -25.74 -25.95 16.73
CA SER A 385 -24.86 -24.79 16.60
C SER A 385 -25.53 -23.45 16.85
N GLU A 386 -24.74 -22.39 17.12
CA GLU A 386 -25.23 -21.05 17.43
C GLU A 386 -26.33 -21.01 18.52
N CYS A 387 -26.23 -21.90 19.52
CA CYS A 387 -27.13 -21.97 20.67
C CYS A 387 -26.40 -21.51 21.93
N ASN A 388 -26.97 -21.76 23.12
CA ASN A 388 -26.34 -21.44 24.41
C ASN A 388 -26.14 -22.71 25.26
N PHE A 389 -25.67 -23.80 24.64
CA PHE A 389 -25.38 -25.03 25.37
C PHE A 389 -24.13 -24.88 26.23
N LEU A 390 -24.20 -25.45 27.43
CA LEU A 390 -23.16 -25.41 28.46
C LEU A 390 -22.72 -26.83 28.86
N GLY A 391 -21.55 -26.91 29.49
CA GLY A 391 -21.01 -28.16 30.05
C GLY A 391 -19.87 -28.75 29.23
N LYS A 392 -19.50 -29.99 29.55
CA LYS A 392 -18.46 -30.74 28.82
C LYS A 392 -19.09 -31.59 27.72
N ILE A 393 -18.37 -31.77 26.62
CA ILE A 393 -18.72 -32.80 25.62
C ILE A 393 -18.49 -34.16 26.28
N SER A 394 -19.57 -34.91 26.49
CA SER A 394 -19.54 -36.18 27.22
C SER A 394 -19.23 -37.35 26.29
N PRO A 395 -18.49 -38.38 26.76
CA PRO A 395 -18.31 -39.63 26.01
C PRO A 395 -19.63 -40.32 25.60
N LYS A 396 -20.75 -40.02 26.29
CA LYS A 396 -22.10 -40.47 25.89
C LYS A 396 -22.48 -40.08 24.45
N LEU A 397 -21.86 -39.05 23.87
CA LEU A 397 -22.04 -38.70 22.45
C LEU A 397 -21.67 -39.86 21.52
N TRP A 398 -20.72 -40.71 21.91
CA TRP A 398 -20.27 -41.85 21.13
C TRP A 398 -21.15 -43.11 21.29
N ASP A 399 -22.16 -43.08 22.18
CA ASP A 399 -23.19 -44.12 22.23
C ASP A 399 -24.08 -44.09 20.96
N PHE A 400 -24.09 -42.96 20.24
CA PHE A 400 -24.83 -42.71 19.01
C PHE A 400 -24.04 -43.18 17.78
N GLN A 401 -23.97 -44.50 17.59
CA GLN A 401 -23.01 -45.15 16.68
C GLN A 401 -23.22 -44.87 15.18
N ASN A 402 -24.41 -44.40 14.79
CA ASN A 402 -24.79 -44.12 13.40
C ASN A 402 -24.65 -42.64 13.01
N LEU A 403 -24.01 -41.81 13.84
CA LEU A 403 -23.77 -40.39 13.52
C LEU A 403 -22.87 -40.24 12.28
N ILE A 404 -23.35 -39.40 11.36
CA ILE A 404 -22.71 -38.98 10.11
C ILE A 404 -22.20 -37.55 10.22
N SER A 405 -22.99 -36.65 10.82
CA SER A 405 -22.63 -35.24 11.02
C SER A 405 -23.03 -34.79 12.41
N VAL A 406 -22.09 -34.17 13.11
CA VAL A 406 -22.29 -33.56 14.43
C VAL A 406 -21.81 -32.12 14.38
N ASP A 407 -22.71 -31.17 14.59
CA ASP A 407 -22.39 -29.74 14.64
C ASP A 407 -22.77 -29.19 16.03
N LEU A 408 -21.74 -28.89 16.83
CA LEU A 408 -21.84 -28.31 18.18
C LEU A 408 -21.32 -26.85 18.20
N SER A 409 -21.06 -26.25 17.03
CA SER A 409 -20.31 -25.01 16.91
C SER A 409 -21.00 -23.79 17.55
N GLY A 410 -20.25 -22.77 17.96
CA GLY A 410 -20.83 -21.51 18.44
C GLY A 410 -21.67 -21.67 19.73
N ASN A 411 -21.16 -22.44 20.69
CA ASN A 411 -21.79 -22.70 21.99
C ASN A 411 -20.82 -22.33 23.14
N SER A 412 -21.20 -22.64 24.39
CA SER A 412 -20.36 -22.43 25.58
C SER A 412 -19.87 -23.77 26.18
N LEU A 413 -19.56 -24.75 25.33
CA LEU A 413 -19.02 -26.04 25.75
C LEU A 413 -17.56 -25.89 26.17
N PHE A 414 -17.11 -26.66 27.17
CA PHE A 414 -15.76 -26.51 27.74
C PHE A 414 -15.12 -27.84 28.16
N GLY A 415 -13.81 -27.80 28.43
CA GLY A 415 -13.03 -28.97 28.81
C GLY A 415 -12.48 -29.73 27.60
N GLN A 416 -12.00 -30.96 27.83
CA GLN A 416 -11.33 -31.77 26.82
C GLN A 416 -12.32 -32.49 25.90
N LEU A 417 -11.91 -32.70 24.64
CA LEU A 417 -12.61 -33.56 23.70
C LEU A 417 -12.55 -35.02 24.17
N PRO A 418 -13.68 -35.75 24.25
CA PRO A 418 -13.68 -37.15 24.62
C PRO A 418 -13.14 -38.02 23.48
N SER A 419 -12.23 -38.95 23.78
CA SER A 419 -11.72 -39.91 22.79
C SER A 419 -12.85 -40.71 22.12
N PRO A 420 -12.95 -40.73 20.79
CA PRO A 420 -13.92 -41.55 20.07
C PRO A 420 -13.54 -43.04 20.12
N PRO A 421 -14.52 -43.96 20.11
CA PRO A 421 -14.28 -45.39 20.05
C PRO A 421 -14.07 -45.87 18.61
N ASP A 422 -13.40 -47.03 18.47
CA ASP A 422 -12.96 -47.63 17.20
C ASP A 422 -14.11 -48.04 16.25
N ASN A 423 -15.37 -47.97 16.69
CA ASN A 423 -16.56 -48.42 15.96
C ASN A 423 -17.40 -47.29 15.31
N MET A 424 -16.96 -46.03 15.36
CA MET A 424 -17.63 -44.90 14.69
C MET A 424 -17.35 -44.91 13.17
N LEU A 425 -18.02 -45.81 12.44
CA LEU A 425 -17.73 -46.08 11.02
C LEU A 425 -18.26 -45.02 10.04
N PHE A 426 -19.22 -44.19 10.45
CA PHE A 426 -19.99 -43.33 9.54
C PHE A 426 -19.75 -41.82 9.73
N LEU A 427 -19.00 -41.40 10.75
CA LEU A 427 -18.83 -39.98 11.08
C LEU A 427 -17.96 -39.28 10.03
N LEU A 428 -18.60 -38.48 9.16
CA LEU A 428 -17.96 -37.71 8.09
C LEU A 428 -17.60 -36.29 8.55
N ASN A 429 -18.45 -35.67 9.37
CA ASN A 429 -18.29 -34.28 9.79
C ASN A 429 -18.43 -34.13 11.31
N LEU A 430 -17.45 -33.49 11.93
CA LEU A 430 -17.50 -33.04 13.32
C LEU A 430 -17.08 -31.58 13.40
N ASP A 431 -18.03 -30.71 13.72
CA ASP A 431 -17.77 -29.30 14.03
C ASP A 431 -17.98 -29.06 15.52
N VAL A 432 -16.91 -28.64 16.19
CA VAL A 432 -16.90 -28.22 17.60
C VAL A 432 -16.27 -26.83 17.76
N SER A 433 -16.24 -26.06 16.67
CA SER A 433 -15.66 -24.73 16.60
C SER A 433 -16.40 -23.71 17.47
N ALA A 434 -15.80 -22.54 17.71
CA ALA A 434 -16.41 -21.43 18.44
C ALA A 434 -17.01 -21.84 19.80
N ASN A 435 -16.18 -22.51 20.62
CA ASN A 435 -16.51 -22.99 21.95
C ASN A 435 -15.37 -22.62 22.93
N ASN A 436 -15.42 -23.15 24.16
CA ASN A 436 -14.39 -22.93 25.19
C ASN A 436 -13.65 -24.23 25.54
N LEU A 437 -13.41 -25.08 24.53
CA LEU A 437 -12.70 -26.36 24.69
C LEU A 437 -11.23 -26.16 25.03
N SER A 438 -10.63 -27.19 25.64
CA SER A 438 -9.27 -27.14 26.17
C SER A 438 -8.49 -28.44 26.06
N GLY A 439 -7.17 -28.35 26.14
CA GLY A 439 -6.27 -29.50 25.99
C GLY A 439 -6.07 -29.92 24.53
N GLN A 440 -5.56 -31.14 24.34
CA GLN A 440 -5.14 -31.67 23.04
C GLN A 440 -6.26 -32.42 22.30
N ILE A 441 -6.05 -32.62 20.99
CA ILE A 441 -6.84 -33.54 20.18
C ILE A 441 -6.42 -34.98 20.55
N PRO A 442 -7.35 -35.86 20.99
CA PRO A 442 -7.02 -37.24 21.32
C PRO A 442 -6.49 -38.03 20.11
N GLN A 443 -5.51 -38.92 20.33
CA GLN A 443 -4.91 -39.73 19.26
C GLN A 443 -5.90 -40.73 18.65
N GLU A 444 -6.98 -41.06 19.36
CA GLU A 444 -8.04 -41.96 18.87
C GLU A 444 -8.79 -41.38 17.66
N PHE A 445 -8.75 -40.05 17.43
CA PHE A 445 -9.26 -39.44 16.18
C PHE A 445 -8.52 -39.93 14.92
N ALA A 446 -7.33 -40.53 15.05
CA ALA A 446 -6.65 -41.22 13.95
C ALA A 446 -7.39 -42.47 13.45
N LYS A 447 -8.34 -43.01 14.23
CA LYS A 447 -9.11 -44.22 13.91
C LYS A 447 -10.40 -43.93 13.14
N LEU A 448 -10.84 -42.67 13.07
CA LEU A 448 -12.07 -42.26 12.38
C LEU A 448 -11.85 -42.17 10.86
N LEU A 449 -11.65 -43.33 10.21
CA LEU A 449 -11.24 -43.41 8.80
C LEU A 449 -12.19 -42.69 7.81
N ALA A 450 -13.46 -42.54 8.18
CA ALA A 450 -14.49 -41.86 7.40
C ALA A 450 -14.51 -40.32 7.57
N LEU A 451 -13.81 -39.76 8.56
CA LEU A 451 -13.88 -38.35 8.91
C LEU A 451 -13.31 -37.47 7.78
N GLU A 452 -14.15 -36.70 7.10
CA GLU A 452 -13.77 -35.81 6.00
C GLU A 452 -13.58 -34.36 6.45
N VAL A 453 -14.31 -33.92 7.48
CA VAL A 453 -14.25 -32.55 8.02
C VAL A 453 -14.21 -32.61 9.55
N PHE A 454 -13.21 -31.93 10.12
CA PHE A 454 -13.07 -31.76 11.57
C PHE A 454 -12.68 -30.31 11.90
N ASP A 455 -13.64 -29.53 12.40
CA ASP A 455 -13.39 -28.14 12.81
C ASP A 455 -13.32 -28.03 14.33
N ILE A 456 -12.19 -27.54 14.82
CA ILE A 456 -11.95 -27.25 16.24
C ILE A 456 -11.56 -25.77 16.46
N SER A 457 -11.67 -24.94 15.43
CA SER A 457 -11.21 -23.55 15.47
C SER A 457 -12.05 -22.67 16.41
N LEU A 458 -11.55 -21.48 16.76
CA LEU A 458 -12.20 -20.58 17.71
C LEU A 458 -12.40 -21.25 19.10
N ASN A 459 -11.43 -22.04 19.54
CA ASN A 459 -11.34 -22.66 20.87
C ASN A 459 -9.99 -22.25 21.52
N PRO A 460 -9.91 -21.06 22.15
CA PRO A 460 -8.62 -20.46 22.53
C PRO A 460 -7.86 -21.21 23.63
N ASN A 461 -8.54 -22.07 24.39
CA ASN A 461 -7.94 -22.86 25.47
C ASN A 461 -7.41 -24.23 25.01
N MET A 462 -7.52 -24.58 23.73
CA MET A 462 -6.91 -25.79 23.16
C MET A 462 -5.43 -25.57 22.88
N HIS A 463 -4.59 -25.73 23.90
CA HIS A 463 -3.13 -25.72 23.82
C HIS A 463 -2.51 -26.75 24.78
N GLU A 464 -1.26 -27.10 24.56
CA GLU A 464 -0.48 -27.98 25.43
C GLU A 464 0.05 -27.18 26.64
N SER A 465 -0.19 -27.66 27.86
CA SER A 465 -0.01 -26.84 29.08
C SER A 465 1.45 -26.62 29.49
N ASN A 466 2.40 -27.33 28.89
CA ASN A 466 3.76 -27.48 29.41
C ASN A 466 4.88 -27.14 28.40
N GLU A 467 4.58 -26.91 27.12
CA GLU A 467 5.58 -26.57 26.10
C GLU A 467 5.10 -25.44 25.18
N GLU A 468 5.94 -24.42 24.98
CA GLU A 468 5.70 -23.37 23.95
C GLU A 468 5.78 -23.94 22.51
N SER A 469 6.30 -25.16 22.36
CA SER A 469 6.24 -25.98 21.15
C SER A 469 4.93 -26.78 21.06
N GLY A 470 3.79 -26.10 20.86
CA GLY A 470 2.52 -26.78 20.59
C GLY A 470 2.63 -27.76 19.42
N THR A 471 2.50 -29.06 19.70
CA THR A 471 2.72 -30.13 18.71
C THR A 471 1.43 -30.51 17.98
N VAL A 472 1.41 -30.33 16.66
CA VAL A 472 0.33 -30.85 15.80
C VAL A 472 0.37 -32.39 15.82
N PRO A 473 -0.75 -33.10 16.05
CA PRO A 473 -0.74 -34.55 16.15
C PRO A 473 -0.21 -35.25 14.87
N ASN A 474 0.49 -36.37 15.01
CA ASN A 474 1.14 -37.07 13.89
C ASN A 474 0.16 -37.53 12.77
N PHE A 475 -1.13 -37.69 13.07
CA PHE A 475 -2.17 -38.01 12.10
C PHE A 475 -2.75 -36.77 11.38
N VAL A 476 -2.20 -35.58 11.64
CA VAL A 476 -2.60 -34.29 11.08
C VAL A 476 -1.39 -33.64 10.39
N THR A 477 -1.55 -33.24 9.14
CA THR A 477 -0.52 -32.63 8.28
C THR A 477 -0.92 -31.23 7.89
N VAL A 478 -0.05 -30.23 8.11
CA VAL A 478 -0.36 -28.81 7.85
C VAL A 478 -0.37 -28.54 6.33
N ASP A 479 -1.43 -27.93 5.81
CA ASP A 479 -1.56 -27.55 4.40
C ASP A 479 -1.45 -26.03 4.22
N PHE A 480 -0.22 -25.57 4.01
CA PHE A 480 0.13 -24.18 3.72
C PHE A 480 -0.46 -23.64 2.40
N LYS A 481 -1.13 -24.45 1.57
CA LYS A 481 -1.90 -23.93 0.42
C LYS A 481 -3.26 -23.39 0.85
N THR A 482 -3.76 -23.81 2.01
CA THR A 482 -5.07 -23.45 2.56
C THR A 482 -4.94 -22.45 3.69
N LEU A 483 -4.38 -21.28 3.37
CA LEU A 483 -4.24 -20.14 4.28
C LEU A 483 -5.58 -19.40 4.38
N THR A 484 -6.17 -19.38 5.58
CA THR A 484 -7.47 -18.76 5.85
C THR A 484 -7.37 -17.74 6.98
N LYS A 485 -8.18 -16.68 6.92
CA LYS A 485 -8.36 -15.77 8.07
C LYS A 485 -9.36 -16.39 9.04
N ARG A 486 -9.14 -16.22 10.35
CA ARG A 486 -10.12 -16.64 11.37
C ARG A 486 -11.10 -15.52 11.69
N ASN A 487 -10.63 -14.27 11.70
CA ASN A 487 -11.46 -13.07 11.77
C ASN A 487 -11.14 -12.11 10.61
N SER A 488 -12.10 -11.28 10.19
CA SER A 488 -11.90 -10.26 9.15
C SER A 488 -10.83 -9.23 9.52
N ASP A 489 -10.70 -8.95 10.82
CA ASP A 489 -9.79 -7.96 11.36
C ASP A 489 -8.34 -8.45 11.47
N ASP A 490 -8.12 -9.77 11.42
CA ASP A 490 -6.79 -10.38 11.53
C ASP A 490 -5.85 -9.85 10.43
N LYS A 491 -4.60 -9.57 10.81
CA LYS A 491 -3.52 -9.18 9.90
C LYS A 491 -2.65 -10.35 9.48
N PHE A 492 -3.14 -11.57 9.72
CA PHE A 492 -2.52 -12.84 9.37
C PHE A 492 -3.55 -13.84 8.86
N ARG A 493 -3.05 -14.81 8.10
CA ARG A 493 -3.76 -16.00 7.62
C ARG A 493 -3.07 -17.23 8.20
N CYS A 494 -3.86 -18.16 8.72
CA CYS A 494 -3.35 -19.39 9.31
C CYS A 494 -3.65 -20.58 8.39
N PRO A 495 -2.74 -21.57 8.29
CA PRO A 495 -2.96 -22.75 7.48
C PRO A 495 -4.00 -23.67 8.16
N ASN A 496 -4.88 -24.25 7.35
CA ASN A 496 -5.61 -25.44 7.76
C ASN A 496 -4.68 -26.66 7.70
N ALA A 497 -5.15 -27.78 8.21
CA ALA A 497 -4.44 -29.05 8.17
C ALA A 497 -5.31 -30.12 7.50
N ARG A 498 -4.74 -31.32 7.31
CA ARG A 498 -5.39 -32.48 6.71
C ARG A 498 -5.06 -33.76 7.45
N LEU A 499 -6.03 -34.66 7.54
CA LEU A 499 -5.83 -36.01 8.07
C LEU A 499 -4.87 -36.81 7.20
N SER A 500 -3.85 -37.43 7.81
CA SER A 500 -2.79 -38.16 7.11
C SER A 500 -3.28 -39.38 6.31
N TYR A 501 -4.42 -39.95 6.69
CA TYR A 501 -4.94 -41.20 6.13
C TYR A 501 -5.89 -41.03 4.94
N ASN A 502 -6.77 -40.02 4.94
CA ASN A 502 -7.77 -39.78 3.89
C ASN A 502 -7.73 -38.37 3.27
N LYS A 503 -6.85 -37.46 3.76
CA LYS A 503 -6.74 -36.04 3.37
C LYS A 503 -7.95 -35.16 3.69
N GLY A 504 -8.86 -35.62 4.57
CA GLY A 504 -9.96 -34.82 5.11
C GLY A 504 -9.47 -33.54 5.77
N LEU A 505 -10.27 -32.48 5.73
CA LEU A 505 -9.96 -31.15 6.21
C LEU A 505 -9.99 -31.10 7.75
N VAL A 506 -8.91 -30.59 8.35
CA VAL A 506 -8.83 -30.29 9.79
C VAL A 506 -8.61 -28.80 9.98
N VAL A 507 -9.57 -28.12 10.59
CA VAL A 507 -9.51 -26.68 10.83
C VAL A 507 -9.06 -26.45 12.27
N LEU A 508 -7.75 -26.25 12.44
CA LEU A 508 -7.12 -26.05 13.74
C LEU A 508 -7.31 -24.61 14.26
N ASP A 509 -7.51 -24.46 15.57
CA ASP A 509 -7.40 -23.16 16.23
C ASP A 509 -5.93 -22.67 16.22
N PRO A 510 -5.64 -21.40 15.90
CA PRO A 510 -4.27 -20.87 15.91
C PRO A 510 -3.56 -20.94 17.27
N ASN A 511 -4.28 -20.90 18.40
CA ASN A 511 -3.70 -21.02 19.74
C ASN A 511 -3.07 -22.40 19.97
N TYR A 512 -3.56 -23.45 19.28
CA TYR A 512 -3.05 -24.82 19.37
C TYR A 512 -1.56 -24.94 19.06
N TYR A 513 -1.05 -24.07 18.18
CA TYR A 513 0.36 -23.97 17.79
C TYR A 513 0.92 -22.57 18.03
N PHE A 514 0.36 -21.83 19.00
CA PHE A 514 0.76 -20.47 19.39
C PHE A 514 0.96 -19.50 18.19
N TYR A 515 0.09 -19.59 17.18
CA TYR A 515 0.13 -18.82 15.94
C TYR A 515 1.41 -19.02 15.09
N ARG A 516 2.34 -19.90 15.47
CA ARG A 516 3.66 -20.10 14.83
C ARG A 516 3.58 -20.49 13.35
N LEU A 517 2.48 -21.11 12.93
CA LEU A 517 2.26 -21.54 11.55
C LEU A 517 1.53 -20.48 10.70
N CYS A 518 1.04 -19.40 11.32
CA CYS A 518 0.34 -18.32 10.62
C CYS A 518 1.34 -17.37 9.92
N LEU A 519 0.88 -16.76 8.84
CA LEU A 519 1.62 -15.80 8.02
C LEU A 519 0.86 -14.48 8.00
N CYS A 520 1.53 -13.36 8.25
CA CYS A 520 0.95 -12.03 8.06
C CYS A 520 0.50 -11.80 6.60
N ASP A 521 -0.42 -10.86 6.44
CA ASP A 521 -0.91 -10.45 5.12
C ASP A 521 0.13 -9.67 4.31
N ILE A 522 -0.13 -9.58 2.99
CA ILE A 522 0.65 -8.78 2.05
C ILE A 522 0.84 -7.36 2.60
N GLY A 523 2.10 -6.93 2.72
CA GLY A 523 2.46 -5.62 3.28
C GLY A 523 2.60 -5.59 4.80
N TYR A 524 2.57 -6.74 5.47
CA TYR A 524 2.92 -6.92 6.88
C TYR A 524 4.08 -7.92 7.03
N PHE A 525 4.75 -7.89 8.17
CA PHE A 525 5.79 -8.86 8.55
C PHE A 525 5.76 -9.13 10.06
N GLY A 526 6.34 -10.23 10.50
CA GLY A 526 6.34 -10.65 11.89
C GLY A 526 6.27 -12.16 12.10
N SER A 527 5.86 -12.55 13.30
CA SER A 527 5.77 -13.96 13.72
C SER A 527 4.74 -14.15 14.83
N GLY A 528 4.10 -15.31 14.85
CA GLY A 528 3.06 -15.66 15.81
C GLY A 528 1.89 -14.67 15.80
N ARG A 529 1.50 -14.17 16.97
CA ARG A 529 0.37 -13.23 17.15
C ARG A 529 0.67 -11.78 16.74
N THR A 530 1.87 -11.46 16.26
CA THR A 530 2.32 -10.08 16.03
C THR A 530 2.69 -9.84 14.57
N CYS A 531 1.90 -9.01 13.89
CA CYS A 531 2.14 -8.57 12.53
C CYS A 531 2.22 -7.04 12.48
N LEU A 532 3.35 -6.51 12.03
CA LEU A 532 3.61 -5.08 11.89
C LEU A 532 3.56 -4.67 10.42
N PRO A 533 3.10 -3.44 10.10
CA PRO A 533 3.10 -2.95 8.72
C PRO A 533 4.53 -2.84 8.20
N CYS A 534 4.73 -3.21 6.93
CA CYS A 534 6.01 -3.08 6.26
C CYS A 534 6.45 -1.62 6.21
N MET A 535 7.68 -1.31 6.64
CA MET A 535 8.18 0.06 6.67
C MET A 535 8.38 0.60 5.25
N GLU A 536 8.17 1.90 5.07
CA GLU A 536 8.54 2.58 3.83
C GLU A 536 10.05 2.47 3.62
N GLY A 537 10.48 1.94 2.47
CA GLY A 537 11.88 1.54 2.23
C GLY A 537 12.18 0.04 2.46
N GLY A 538 11.22 -0.75 2.95
CA GLY A 538 11.31 -2.21 3.03
C GLY A 538 10.61 -2.93 1.87
N VAL A 539 10.87 -4.25 1.75
CA VAL A 539 10.07 -5.23 1.02
C VAL A 539 9.74 -6.37 1.99
N CYS A 540 8.46 -6.62 2.20
CA CYS A 540 7.96 -7.76 2.95
C CYS A 540 7.35 -8.72 1.93
N HIS A 541 7.87 -9.95 1.87
CA HIS A 541 7.47 -10.96 0.89
C HIS A 541 6.55 -12.01 1.54
N ASP A 542 5.50 -12.43 0.83
CA ASP A 542 4.72 -13.64 1.17
C ASP A 542 5.58 -14.89 0.88
N GLN A 543 6.54 -15.22 1.76
CA GLN A 543 7.31 -16.47 1.70
C GLN A 543 6.70 -17.55 2.61
N MET A 544 6.86 -18.82 2.21
CA MET A 544 6.46 -19.97 3.02
C MET A 544 7.61 -20.39 3.95
N LEU A 545 7.39 -20.20 5.26
CA LEU A 545 8.19 -20.67 6.42
C LEU A 545 9.53 -19.96 6.66
N PRO A 546 10.00 -19.81 7.92
CA PRO A 546 9.28 -19.91 9.20
C PRO A 546 9.06 -18.54 9.90
N THR A 547 9.62 -17.47 9.36
CA THR A 547 9.48 -16.08 9.83
C THR A 547 9.22 -15.18 8.63
N GLN A 548 8.27 -14.25 8.73
CA GLN A 548 8.16 -13.19 7.73
C GLN A 548 9.01 -12.02 8.19
N SER A 549 10.17 -11.90 7.57
CA SER A 549 11.09 -10.80 7.77
C SER A 549 10.80 -9.65 6.80
N MET A 550 11.29 -8.46 7.14
CA MET A 550 11.33 -7.31 6.25
C MET A 550 12.73 -7.16 5.67
N ILE A 551 12.85 -7.11 4.35
CA ILE A 551 14.12 -6.88 3.66
C ILE A 551 14.27 -5.38 3.36
N ILE A 552 15.36 -4.74 3.79
CA ILE A 552 15.63 -3.32 3.49
C ILE A 552 16.02 -3.17 2.01
N LYS A 553 15.37 -2.23 1.31
CA LYS A 553 15.70 -1.87 -0.09
C LYS A 553 17.06 -1.18 -0.18
N GLU A 554 17.71 -1.34 -1.35
CA GLU A 554 18.90 -0.58 -1.71
C GLU A 554 18.69 0.94 -1.51
N GLY A 555 19.67 1.63 -0.93
CA GLY A 555 19.60 3.07 -0.63
C GLY A 555 18.72 3.49 0.58
N TYR A 556 18.25 2.55 1.40
CA TYR A 556 17.55 2.83 2.68
C TYR A 556 18.35 2.31 3.89
N TRP A 557 18.16 2.97 5.04
CA TRP A 557 18.91 2.74 6.26
C TRP A 557 18.01 2.81 7.51
N PRO A 558 18.15 1.97 8.54
CA PRO A 558 17.38 2.11 9.79
C PRO A 558 17.70 3.43 10.53
N SER A 559 16.68 4.16 10.97
CA SER A 559 16.82 5.47 11.68
C SER A 559 17.77 5.42 12.89
N SER A 560 17.64 4.36 13.69
CA SER A 560 18.48 4.07 14.85
C SER A 560 19.66 3.17 14.48
N LEU A 561 20.49 2.83 15.48
CA LEU A 561 21.30 1.62 15.42
C LEU A 561 20.43 0.41 15.04
N HIS A 562 21.05 -0.68 14.58
CA HIS A 562 20.49 -2.00 14.23
C HIS A 562 19.50 -2.68 15.22
N LYS A 563 19.16 -2.04 16.35
CA LYS A 563 18.14 -2.47 17.33
C LYS A 563 17.07 -1.38 17.48
N ASN A 564 15.85 -1.79 17.85
CA ASN A 564 14.69 -0.90 18.04
C ASN A 564 14.41 -0.03 16.81
N VAL A 565 14.53 -0.61 15.61
CA VAL A 565 14.27 0.11 14.35
C VAL A 565 12.81 0.53 14.29
N THR A 566 12.54 1.83 14.24
CA THR A 566 11.16 2.38 14.21
C THR A 566 10.69 2.72 12.80
N HIS A 567 11.62 3.14 11.94
CA HIS A 567 11.39 3.44 10.53
C HIS A 567 12.73 3.39 9.76
N LEU A 568 12.64 3.39 8.43
CA LEU A 568 13.80 3.47 7.54
C LEU A 568 13.89 4.90 6.96
N VAL A 569 15.11 5.38 6.76
CA VAL A 569 15.45 6.68 6.23
C VAL A 569 16.19 6.51 4.91
N ARG A 570 15.91 7.36 3.92
CA ARG A 570 16.58 7.32 2.62
C ARG A 570 18.01 7.88 2.72
N CYS A 571 19.00 7.10 2.31
CA CYS A 571 20.42 7.45 2.41
C CYS A 571 20.79 8.80 1.78
N SER A 572 20.29 9.04 0.57
CA SER A 572 20.53 10.28 -0.17
C SER A 572 20.04 11.52 0.59
N GLN A 573 18.85 11.44 1.17
CA GLN A 573 18.25 12.53 1.94
C GLN A 573 18.98 12.78 3.26
N ALA A 574 19.34 11.73 4.00
CA ALA A 574 20.04 11.85 5.28
C ALA A 574 21.46 12.42 5.14
N LEU A 575 22.17 12.05 4.06
CA LEU A 575 23.55 12.47 3.79
C LEU A 575 23.66 13.73 2.91
N GLY A 576 22.54 14.30 2.43
CA GLY A 576 22.55 15.47 1.55
C GLY A 576 23.15 15.21 0.17
N THR A 577 23.01 13.99 -0.36
CA THR A 577 23.59 13.54 -1.63
C THR A 577 22.50 13.22 -2.65
N SER A 578 22.82 13.28 -3.95
CA SER A 578 21.90 12.83 -5.00
C SER A 578 21.64 11.32 -4.92
N PRO A 579 20.41 10.85 -5.21
CA PRO A 579 20.08 9.42 -5.27
C PRO A 579 20.83 8.64 -6.35
N HIS A 580 21.49 9.32 -7.30
CA HIS A 580 22.29 8.70 -8.35
C HIS A 580 23.76 8.43 -7.96
N VAL A 581 24.15 8.77 -6.73
CA VAL A 581 25.53 8.63 -6.23
C VAL A 581 25.59 7.45 -5.26
N ASN A 582 26.57 6.56 -5.43
CA ASN A 582 26.81 5.47 -4.48
C ASN A 582 27.15 6.02 -3.07
N THR A 583 26.39 5.62 -2.05
CA THR A 583 26.51 6.13 -0.67
C THR A 583 27.03 5.05 0.29
N THR A 584 27.60 5.47 1.42
CA THR A 584 28.18 4.55 2.43
C THR A 584 27.16 3.64 3.09
N CYS A 585 25.93 4.11 3.26
CA CYS A 585 24.83 3.37 3.88
C CYS A 585 24.05 2.50 2.89
N ASN A 586 24.67 2.03 1.81
CA ASN A 586 24.01 1.15 0.87
C ASN A 586 24.03 -0.30 1.37
N PRO A 587 22.96 -0.84 1.98
CA PRO A 587 22.87 -2.28 2.21
C PRO A 587 22.85 -2.98 0.85
N THR A 588 23.27 -4.24 0.79
CA THR A 588 23.31 -5.04 -0.45
C THR A 588 21.92 -5.41 -1.02
N GLY A 589 20.86 -4.72 -0.61
CA GLY A 589 19.46 -4.98 -0.97
C GLY A 589 18.84 -6.22 -0.31
N ALA A 590 19.56 -6.85 0.62
CA ALA A 590 19.21 -8.14 1.22
C ALA A 590 19.29 -8.13 2.77
N CYS A 591 19.22 -6.96 3.41
CA CYS A 591 19.27 -6.89 4.88
C CYS A 591 17.95 -7.32 5.50
N GLU A 592 17.99 -8.43 6.22
CA GLU A 592 16.86 -9.01 6.93
C GLU A 592 16.64 -8.31 8.28
N CYS A 593 15.39 -7.93 8.54
CA CYS A 593 14.91 -7.38 9.81
C CYS A 593 13.75 -8.23 10.34
N GLU A 594 13.84 -8.63 11.60
CA GLU A 594 12.85 -9.44 12.30
C GLU A 594 12.36 -8.74 13.58
N ILE A 595 11.19 -9.18 14.07
CA ILE A 595 10.72 -8.82 15.41
C ILE A 595 11.48 -9.69 16.41
N ASP A 596 12.05 -9.07 17.44
CA ASP A 596 12.82 -9.74 18.49
C ASP A 596 11.95 -10.80 19.20
N PRO A 597 12.28 -12.10 19.12
CA PRO A 597 11.43 -13.15 19.70
C PRO A 597 11.45 -13.15 21.23
N ASP A 598 12.49 -12.59 21.87
CA ASP A 598 12.60 -12.54 23.33
C ASP A 598 11.77 -11.40 23.95
N TRP A 599 11.23 -10.47 23.13
CA TRP A 599 10.38 -9.37 23.63
C TRP A 599 9.13 -9.87 24.39
N LEU A 600 8.66 -11.08 24.07
CA LEU A 600 7.52 -11.71 24.75
C LEU A 600 7.83 -12.21 26.17
N LYS A 601 9.11 -12.34 26.55
CA LYS A 601 9.53 -12.80 27.88
C LYS A 601 9.69 -11.66 28.88
N GLU A 602 9.94 -10.44 28.41
CA GLU A 602 10.19 -9.26 29.25
C GLU A 602 8.93 -8.40 29.51
N THR A 603 7.87 -8.97 30.09
CA THR A 603 6.76 -8.12 30.59
C THR A 603 6.23 -8.52 31.98
N ASN A 604 6.80 -7.89 33.02
CA ASN A 604 6.12 -7.69 34.31
C ASN A 604 5.04 -6.60 34.19
N GLY A 605 4.02 -6.83 33.35
CA GLY A 605 2.78 -6.04 33.33
C GLY A 605 2.79 -4.65 32.67
N ALA A 606 3.86 -4.27 31.96
CA ALA A 606 3.88 -3.07 31.12
C ALA A 606 3.89 -3.46 29.62
N ILE A 607 3.03 -2.83 28.82
CA ILE A 607 2.96 -3.08 27.37
C ILE A 607 4.02 -2.21 26.68
N ASP A 608 5.23 -2.73 26.55
CA ASP A 608 6.24 -2.13 25.68
C ASP A 608 5.92 -2.36 24.18
N ARG A 609 6.69 -1.74 23.29
CA ARG A 609 6.55 -1.93 21.84
C ARG A 609 7.45 -3.09 21.38
N PRO A 610 7.01 -3.94 20.43
CA PRO A 610 7.86 -4.98 19.85
C PRO A 610 9.15 -4.39 19.28
N SER A 611 10.28 -4.91 19.75
CA SER A 611 11.62 -4.55 19.25
C SER A 611 11.81 -5.11 17.85
N ILE A 612 12.40 -4.32 16.96
CA ILE A 612 12.78 -4.74 15.61
C ILE A 612 14.31 -4.68 15.49
N THR A 613 14.91 -5.79 15.10
CA THR A 613 16.35 -5.95 14.92
C THR A 613 16.69 -6.33 13.50
N CYS A 614 17.69 -5.66 12.92
CA CYS A 614 18.19 -5.97 11.58
C CYS A 614 19.61 -6.54 11.66
N ASP A 615 19.97 -7.44 10.75
CA ASP A 615 21.34 -7.99 10.70
C ASP A 615 22.37 -6.87 10.50
N LYS A 616 23.42 -6.87 11.32
CA LYS A 616 24.55 -5.96 11.22
C LYS A 616 25.40 -6.18 9.97
N SER A 617 25.51 -7.43 9.53
CA SER A 617 26.57 -7.84 8.60
C SER A 617 26.40 -7.26 7.19
N CYS A 618 25.15 -7.05 6.80
CA CYS A 618 24.73 -6.59 5.47
C CYS A 618 24.57 -5.06 5.37
N LEU A 619 24.58 -4.35 6.50
CA LEU A 619 24.18 -2.95 6.58
C LEU A 619 25.22 -2.00 5.95
N CYS A 620 26.44 -1.94 6.50
CA CYS A 620 27.47 -1.01 6.02
C CYS A 620 28.40 -1.61 4.96
N GLN A 621 28.83 -0.77 4.02
CA GLN A 621 29.99 -1.08 3.18
C GLN A 621 31.26 -1.20 4.04
N LYS A 622 32.07 -2.25 3.78
CA LYS A 622 33.34 -2.53 4.46
C LYS A 622 34.24 -1.30 4.59
N GLY A 623 34.77 -1.06 5.79
CA GLY A 623 35.57 0.15 6.09
C GLY A 623 34.75 1.34 6.59
N SER A 624 33.42 1.21 6.66
CA SER A 624 32.49 2.24 7.12
C SER A 624 31.63 1.71 8.27
N ARG A 625 31.31 2.56 9.26
CA ARG A 625 30.55 2.20 10.46
C ARG A 625 29.70 3.36 10.98
N ASP A 626 28.96 3.09 12.05
CA ASP A 626 28.11 4.04 12.78
C ASP A 626 26.85 4.50 12.00
N ARG A 627 26.10 5.47 12.54
CA ARG A 627 24.90 6.07 11.92
C ARG A 627 25.17 6.47 10.46
N PHE A 628 24.30 6.00 9.55
CA PHE A 628 24.42 6.15 8.08
C PHE A 628 25.79 5.73 7.51
N CYS A 629 26.50 4.80 8.17
CA CYS A 629 27.85 4.36 7.80
C CYS A 629 28.82 5.51 7.54
N SER A 630 28.65 6.64 8.23
CA SER A 630 29.26 7.90 7.83
C SER A 630 30.68 8.13 8.38
N LEU A 631 31.10 7.26 9.32
CA LEU A 631 32.41 7.25 9.98
C LEU A 631 33.28 6.10 9.43
N CYS A 632 34.53 6.39 9.05
CA CYS A 632 35.45 5.36 8.59
C CYS A 632 36.04 4.53 9.75
N GLU A 633 36.36 3.28 9.45
CA GLU A 633 37.10 2.38 10.35
C GLU A 633 38.59 2.73 10.41
N HIS A 634 39.33 2.12 11.33
CA HIS A 634 40.78 2.29 11.43
C HIS A 634 41.48 1.75 10.17
N ASP A 635 42.61 2.35 9.78
CA ASP A 635 43.27 2.14 8.47
C ASP A 635 42.44 2.55 7.21
N TYR A 636 41.30 3.26 7.35
CA TYR A 636 40.55 3.85 6.23
C TYR A 636 40.50 5.40 6.32
N TYR A 637 40.51 6.07 5.17
CA TYR A 637 40.35 7.52 5.04
C TYR A 637 39.13 7.87 4.20
N LYS A 638 38.57 9.07 4.44
CA LYS A 638 37.37 9.55 3.74
C LYS A 638 37.74 10.28 2.45
N GLN A 639 37.17 9.87 1.33
CA GLN A 639 37.27 10.57 0.05
C GLN A 639 35.87 10.85 -0.50
N GLY A 640 35.44 12.11 -0.39
CA GLY A 640 34.04 12.47 -0.57
C GLY A 640 33.20 11.94 0.59
N ILE A 641 32.25 11.05 0.29
CA ILE A 641 31.43 10.39 1.32
C ILE A 641 31.93 8.99 1.68
N LEU A 642 32.64 8.31 0.77
CA LEU A 642 33.08 6.92 0.91
C LEU A 642 34.40 6.79 1.68
N CYS A 643 34.60 5.64 2.31
CA CYS A 643 35.82 5.27 3.04
C CYS A 643 36.70 4.34 2.19
N TYR A 644 37.97 4.71 1.99
CA TYR A 644 38.96 3.95 1.22
C TYR A 644 40.12 3.53 2.11
N ALA A 645 40.69 2.35 1.88
CA ALA A 645 41.81 1.85 2.67
C ALA A 645 43.09 2.69 2.45
N CYS A 646 43.75 3.08 3.54
CA CYS A 646 45.04 3.78 3.50
C CYS A 646 46.15 2.89 2.92
N ARG A 647 46.87 3.39 1.91
CA ARG A 647 48.15 2.81 1.50
C ARG A 647 49.26 3.34 2.40
N LYS A 648 49.93 2.43 3.14
CA LYS A 648 51.05 2.78 4.02
C LYS A 648 52.28 3.19 3.18
N SER A 649 52.85 4.33 3.52
CA SER A 649 54.09 4.89 2.96
C SER A 649 55.18 4.80 4.03
N GLU A 650 56.36 4.25 3.70
CA GLU A 650 57.47 4.09 4.66
C GLU A 650 58.46 5.27 4.64
N ALA A 651 58.08 6.41 4.05
CA ALA A 651 58.97 7.56 3.90
C ALA A 651 59.27 8.25 5.24
N SER A 652 60.53 8.20 5.70
CA SER A 652 60.93 8.87 6.94
C SER A 652 60.82 10.40 6.85
N VAL A 653 60.33 11.04 7.92
CA VAL A 653 60.12 12.50 8.03
C VAL A 653 61.38 13.30 7.67
N TYR A 654 62.57 12.77 7.97
CA TYR A 654 63.85 13.41 7.64
C TYR A 654 64.08 13.60 6.14
N ILE A 655 63.65 12.64 5.30
CA ILE A 655 63.75 12.75 3.83
C ILE A 655 62.85 13.89 3.32
N ILE A 656 61.64 14.01 3.88
CA ILE A 656 60.69 15.06 3.54
C ILE A 656 61.26 16.45 3.90
N VAL A 657 61.86 16.60 5.09
CA VAL A 657 62.49 17.87 5.52
C VAL A 657 63.67 18.25 4.64
N VAL A 658 64.55 17.31 4.27
CA VAL A 658 65.70 17.58 3.39
C VAL A 658 65.23 18.00 1.98
N LEU A 659 64.21 17.34 1.43
CA LEU A 659 63.61 17.74 0.15
C LEU A 659 62.97 19.12 0.24
N LEU A 660 62.31 19.48 1.35
CA LEU A 660 61.73 20.80 1.56
C LEU A 660 62.79 21.92 1.58
N ILE A 661 63.96 21.66 2.18
CA ILE A 661 65.08 22.62 2.21
C ILE A 661 65.68 22.80 0.81
N LEU A 662 65.88 21.70 0.07
CA LEU A 662 66.39 21.74 -1.31
C LEU A 662 65.44 22.48 -2.26
N THR A 663 64.12 22.25 -2.18
CA THR A 663 63.14 22.94 -3.01
C THR A 663 63.10 24.44 -2.73
N ILE A 664 63.17 24.87 -1.46
CA ILE A 664 63.30 26.29 -1.09
C ILE A 664 64.58 26.89 -1.68
N LEU A 665 65.72 26.18 -1.60
CA LEU A 665 67.00 26.66 -2.15
C LEU A 665 66.93 26.84 -3.68
N PHE A 666 66.36 25.88 -4.42
CA PHE A 666 66.21 25.96 -5.88
C PHE A 666 65.26 27.09 -6.30
N ILE A 667 64.18 27.34 -5.56
CA ILE A 667 63.27 28.47 -5.81
C ILE A 667 64.00 29.81 -5.63
N ILE A 668 64.83 29.96 -4.59
CA ILE A 668 65.63 31.17 -4.34
C ILE A 668 66.67 31.39 -5.45
N LEU A 669 67.41 30.34 -5.84
CA LEU A 669 68.39 30.40 -6.93
C LEU A 669 67.73 30.73 -8.27
N GLY A 670 66.62 30.07 -8.59
CA GLY A 670 65.79 30.34 -9.76
C GLY A 670 65.32 31.80 -9.80
N PHE A 671 64.91 32.37 -8.65
CA PHE A 671 64.53 33.77 -8.55
C PHE A 671 65.69 34.72 -8.88
N PHE A 672 66.89 34.46 -8.35
CA PHE A 672 68.07 35.32 -8.48
C PHE A 672 68.61 35.35 -9.93
N PHE A 673 68.66 34.20 -10.61
CA PHE A 673 69.17 34.13 -11.98
C PHE A 673 68.18 34.63 -13.06
N TYR A 674 66.88 34.73 -12.76
CA TYR A 674 65.83 35.06 -13.74
C TYR A 674 66.09 36.31 -14.60
N LYS A 675 66.57 37.41 -13.99
CA LYS A 675 66.86 38.66 -14.73
C LYS A 675 68.20 38.67 -15.46
N LYS A 676 69.15 37.77 -15.13
CA LYS A 676 70.49 37.72 -15.72
C LYS A 676 70.63 36.63 -16.80
N LYS A 677 69.96 35.48 -16.62
CA LYS A 677 69.84 34.37 -17.57
C LYS A 677 68.46 33.70 -17.45
N ARG A 678 67.47 34.21 -18.20
CA ARG A 678 66.07 33.74 -18.14
C ARG A 678 65.93 32.23 -18.39
N LEU A 679 66.67 31.68 -19.36
CA LEU A 679 66.65 30.25 -19.68
C LEU A 679 67.06 29.39 -18.47
N LEU A 680 68.19 29.72 -17.85
CA LEU A 680 68.75 28.99 -16.70
C LEU A 680 67.79 28.92 -15.50
N SER A 681 67.07 30.02 -15.24
CA SER A 681 66.04 30.09 -14.20
C SER A 681 64.84 29.17 -14.49
N VAL A 682 64.39 29.11 -15.75
CA VAL A 682 63.32 28.20 -16.18
C VAL A 682 63.78 26.75 -16.05
N THR A 683 65.02 26.43 -16.45
CA THR A 683 65.59 25.08 -16.29
C THR A 683 65.56 24.61 -14.84
N PHE A 684 66.02 25.42 -13.87
CA PHE A 684 66.01 25.03 -12.45
C PHE A 684 64.59 24.69 -11.94
N VAL A 685 63.58 25.49 -12.30
CA VAL A 685 62.19 25.27 -11.87
C VAL A 685 61.60 24.01 -12.51
N PHE A 686 61.80 23.79 -13.81
CA PHE A 686 61.30 22.58 -14.47
C PHE A 686 62.02 21.31 -14.02
N SER A 687 63.33 21.35 -13.78
CA SER A 687 64.07 20.22 -13.21
C SER A 687 63.56 19.87 -11.81
N GLN A 688 63.25 20.87 -10.97
CA GLN A 688 62.66 20.63 -9.65
C GLN A 688 61.30 19.90 -9.74
N ILE A 689 60.42 20.33 -10.65
CA ILE A 689 59.11 19.67 -10.86
C ILE A 689 59.31 18.23 -11.34
N ILE A 690 60.17 18.01 -12.34
CA ILE A 690 60.44 16.68 -12.89
C ILE A 690 60.99 15.74 -11.80
N ILE A 691 61.90 16.21 -10.96
CA ILE A 691 62.43 15.43 -9.83
C ILE A 691 61.32 15.08 -8.83
N LEU A 692 60.47 16.03 -8.44
CA LEU A 692 59.36 15.76 -7.52
C LEU A 692 58.33 14.79 -8.13
N THR A 693 57.99 14.93 -9.42
CA THR A 693 57.10 14.01 -10.11
C THR A 693 57.69 12.60 -10.21
N ILE A 694 58.98 12.46 -10.48
CA ILE A 694 59.67 11.15 -10.49
C ILE A 694 59.66 10.54 -9.09
N LEU A 695 59.98 11.30 -8.04
CA LEU A 695 59.96 10.81 -6.65
C LEU A 695 58.55 10.39 -6.19
N ALA A 696 57.50 11.10 -6.65
CA ALA A 696 56.11 10.73 -6.38
C ALA A 696 55.68 9.48 -7.16
N MET A 697 56.06 9.35 -8.44
CA MET A 697 55.81 8.15 -9.24
C MET A 697 56.54 6.92 -8.70
N LEU A 698 57.73 7.09 -8.14
CA LEU A 698 58.49 6.06 -7.43
C LEU A 698 58.01 5.81 -6.00
N GLN A 699 56.94 6.49 -5.54
CA GLN A 699 56.34 6.38 -4.20
C GLN A 699 57.30 6.70 -3.03
N ILE A 700 58.39 7.44 -3.30
CA ILE A 700 59.38 7.86 -2.29
C ILE A 700 58.89 9.07 -1.48
N ILE A 701 58.03 9.91 -2.09
CA ILE A 701 57.33 11.00 -1.40
C ILE A 701 55.81 10.81 -1.53
N PRO A 702 55.03 11.22 -0.51
CA PRO A 702 53.58 11.12 -0.58
C PRO A 702 53.01 12.10 -1.64
N PRO A 703 51.96 11.72 -2.40
CA PRO A 703 51.44 12.54 -3.50
C PRO A 703 51.02 13.98 -3.10
N TRP A 704 50.52 14.16 -1.86
CA TRP A 704 50.12 15.48 -1.35
C TRP A 704 51.27 16.49 -1.35
N LEU A 705 52.53 16.04 -1.23
CA LEU A 705 53.70 16.92 -1.27
C LEU A 705 53.94 17.48 -2.68
N LEU A 706 53.65 16.71 -3.73
CA LEU A 706 53.69 17.17 -5.11
C LEU A 706 52.57 18.18 -5.38
N GLU A 707 51.35 17.88 -4.93
CA GLU A 707 50.18 18.77 -5.06
C GLU A 707 50.44 20.14 -4.41
N LEU A 708 50.96 20.17 -3.17
CA LEU A 708 51.33 21.43 -2.50
C LEU A 708 52.45 22.20 -3.23
N ASN A 709 53.45 21.52 -3.79
CA ASN A 709 54.52 22.18 -4.56
C ASN A 709 54.00 22.75 -5.88
N ILE A 710 53.06 22.08 -6.56
CA ILE A 710 52.40 22.60 -7.76
C ILE A 710 51.56 23.85 -7.42
N ILE A 711 50.81 23.84 -6.30
CA ILE A 711 50.06 25.01 -5.83
C ILE A 711 51.01 26.18 -5.51
N ALA A 712 52.10 25.93 -4.78
CA ALA A 712 53.10 26.94 -4.45
C ALA A 712 53.77 27.53 -5.71
N LEU A 713 54.07 26.71 -6.72
CA LEU A 713 54.56 27.15 -8.03
C LEU A 713 53.53 28.01 -8.76
N PHE A 714 52.26 27.62 -8.78
CA PHE A 714 51.17 28.35 -9.43
C PHE A 714 51.03 29.76 -8.81
N ILE A 715 51.07 29.85 -7.48
CA ILE A 715 51.11 31.11 -6.71
C ILE A 715 52.40 31.91 -7.00
N GLY A 716 53.56 31.26 -7.15
CA GLY A 716 54.82 31.91 -7.50
C GLY A 716 54.83 32.52 -8.91
N LEU A 717 54.21 31.85 -9.88
CA LEU A 717 54.06 32.32 -11.26
C LEU A 717 53.12 33.52 -11.39
N ALA A 718 52.10 33.61 -10.52
CA ALA A 718 51.16 34.75 -10.42
C ALA A 718 51.86 36.13 -10.35
N GLY A 719 53.04 36.16 -9.73
CA GLY A 719 53.80 37.38 -9.51
C GLY A 719 54.35 38.02 -10.79
N ARG A 720 54.54 37.27 -11.89
CA ARG A 720 55.39 37.70 -13.01
C ARG A 720 54.67 37.70 -14.38
N GLY A 721 54.25 38.89 -14.82
CA GLY A 721 53.72 39.18 -16.16
C GLY A 721 52.27 39.68 -16.14
N LYS A 722 51.95 40.72 -16.94
CA LYS A 722 50.58 41.30 -16.99
C LYS A 722 49.52 40.26 -17.38
N THR A 723 49.78 39.49 -18.44
CA THR A 723 48.86 38.45 -18.97
C THR A 723 48.65 37.30 -17.98
N ALA A 724 49.73 36.75 -17.40
CA ALA A 724 49.62 35.66 -16.42
C ALA A 724 48.81 36.07 -15.18
N ARG A 725 48.99 37.30 -14.70
CA ARG A 725 48.25 37.85 -13.55
C ARG A 725 46.76 38.10 -13.85
N GLY A 726 46.42 38.44 -15.10
CA GLY A 726 45.03 38.50 -15.56
C GLY A 726 44.42 37.10 -15.63
N ILE A 727 45.05 36.19 -16.37
CA ILE A 727 44.61 34.81 -16.56
C ILE A 727 44.37 34.13 -15.21
N MET A 728 45.31 34.19 -14.26
CA MET A 728 45.17 33.49 -12.98
C MET A 728 44.00 34.02 -12.12
N LYS A 729 43.75 35.33 -12.12
CA LYS A 729 42.57 35.91 -11.45
C LYS A 729 41.28 35.38 -12.07
N THR A 730 41.21 35.35 -13.40
CA THR A 730 40.08 34.77 -14.13
C THR A 730 39.95 33.27 -13.87
N THR A 731 41.04 32.50 -13.83
CA THR A 731 41.03 31.04 -13.60
C THR A 731 40.57 30.68 -12.19
N VAL A 732 41.03 31.38 -11.14
CA VAL A 732 40.56 31.14 -9.76
C VAL A 732 39.07 31.46 -9.64
N PHE A 733 38.63 32.59 -10.21
CA PHE A 733 37.21 32.94 -10.26
C PHE A 733 36.41 31.90 -11.06
N TYR A 734 36.90 31.46 -12.22
CA TYR A 734 36.23 30.47 -13.08
C TYR A 734 36.10 29.12 -12.39
N PHE A 735 37.12 28.60 -11.71
CA PHE A 735 37.00 27.34 -10.94
C PHE A 735 36.05 27.48 -9.73
N GLN A 736 36.04 28.63 -9.05
CA GLN A 736 35.10 28.90 -7.95
C GLN A 736 33.65 29.02 -8.45
N THR A 737 33.43 29.60 -9.63
CA THR A 737 32.11 29.66 -10.30
C THR A 737 31.70 28.30 -10.86
N PHE A 738 32.64 27.51 -11.39
CA PHE A 738 32.39 26.18 -11.94
C PHE A 738 31.97 25.18 -10.85
N ASP A 739 32.61 25.20 -9.69
CA ASP A 739 32.16 24.40 -8.54
C ASP A 739 30.77 24.80 -8.03
N ALA A 740 30.39 26.09 -8.14
CA ALA A 740 29.04 26.53 -7.84
C ALA A 740 28.02 26.07 -8.89
N LEU A 741 28.37 26.15 -10.18
CA LEU A 741 27.53 25.70 -11.31
C LEU A 741 27.24 24.18 -11.29
N LEU A 742 28.22 23.39 -10.86
CA LEU A 742 28.09 21.93 -10.74
C LEU A 742 27.46 21.46 -9.42
N SER A 743 27.26 22.37 -8.45
CA SER A 743 26.79 22.00 -7.10
C SER A 743 25.37 21.44 -7.00
N ASN A 744 24.55 21.52 -8.06
CA ASN A 744 23.28 20.80 -8.11
C ASN A 744 23.49 19.36 -8.60
N ASN A 745 23.33 18.41 -7.68
CA ASN A 745 23.62 16.99 -7.89
C ASN A 745 22.58 16.23 -8.75
N ASP A 746 21.47 16.87 -9.15
CA ASP A 746 20.37 16.21 -9.87
C ASP A 746 20.45 16.39 -11.41
N VAL A 747 21.39 17.21 -11.91
CA VAL A 747 21.48 17.58 -13.34
C VAL A 747 22.70 17.01 -14.04
N TRP A 748 23.78 16.69 -13.30
CA TRP A 748 25.07 16.36 -13.90
C TRP A 748 25.40 14.85 -13.80
N PRO A 749 26.08 14.26 -14.79
CA PRO A 749 26.53 12.87 -14.75
C PRO A 749 27.42 12.57 -13.54
N VAL A 750 27.46 11.30 -13.11
CA VAL A 750 28.22 10.85 -11.94
C VAL A 750 29.71 11.18 -12.09
N GLU A 751 30.27 11.01 -13.29
CA GLU A 751 31.67 11.31 -13.62
C GLU A 751 31.99 12.80 -13.47
N VAL A 752 31.03 13.68 -13.81
CA VAL A 752 31.17 15.14 -13.67
C VAL A 752 31.12 15.54 -12.20
N LEU A 753 30.23 14.92 -11.41
CA LEU A 753 30.13 15.13 -9.96
C LEU A 753 31.36 14.57 -9.21
N GLU A 754 31.94 13.46 -9.65
CA GLU A 754 33.20 12.94 -9.11
C GLU A 754 34.39 13.86 -9.43
N MET A 755 34.50 14.34 -10.68
CA MET A 755 35.53 15.29 -11.08
C MET A 755 35.40 16.62 -10.31
N GLN A 756 34.17 17.12 -10.13
CA GLN A 756 33.88 18.27 -9.29
C GLN A 756 34.35 18.04 -7.85
N ARG A 757 34.03 16.90 -7.23
CA ARG A 757 34.46 16.58 -5.85
C ARG A 757 35.98 16.56 -5.73
N TYR A 758 36.70 15.98 -6.69
CA TYR A 758 38.16 15.98 -6.67
C TYR A 758 38.73 17.40 -6.73
N ILE A 759 38.29 18.22 -7.71
CA ILE A 759 38.69 19.62 -7.85
C ILE A 759 38.32 20.43 -6.59
N GLY A 760 37.10 20.26 -6.10
CA GLY A 760 36.57 20.92 -4.91
C GLY A 760 37.33 20.55 -3.63
N ASN A 761 37.80 19.32 -3.48
CA ASN A 761 38.64 18.92 -2.34
C ASN A 761 40.00 19.62 -2.37
N VAL A 762 40.68 19.64 -3.52
CA VAL A 762 41.97 20.32 -3.70
C VAL A 762 41.87 21.83 -3.39
N PHE A 763 40.86 22.52 -3.93
CA PHE A 763 40.66 23.96 -3.67
C PHE A 763 40.09 24.28 -2.27
N ASN A 764 39.60 23.29 -1.53
CA ASN A 764 39.23 23.43 -0.11
C ASN A 764 40.31 22.91 0.85
N PHE A 765 41.53 22.63 0.38
CA PHE A 765 42.66 22.06 1.13
C PHE A 765 42.39 20.69 1.81
N ARG A 766 41.40 19.93 1.31
CA ARG A 766 41.14 18.55 1.77
C ARG A 766 42.01 17.56 1.00
N PHE A 767 43.26 17.41 1.44
CA PHE A 767 44.20 16.44 0.88
C PHE A 767 43.98 15.06 1.51
N SER A 768 43.33 14.15 0.79
CA SER A 768 42.95 12.82 1.31
C SER A 768 44.15 11.98 1.76
N GLY A 769 45.32 12.11 1.09
CA GLY A 769 46.54 11.42 1.50
C GLY A 769 47.12 11.87 2.85
N LEU A 770 46.87 13.12 3.28
CA LEU A 770 47.35 13.63 4.57
C LEU A 770 46.54 13.04 5.74
N ALA A 771 45.30 12.59 5.49
CA ALA A 771 44.43 12.00 6.51
C ALA A 771 44.91 10.63 7.01
N CYS A 772 45.63 9.88 6.17
CA CYS A 772 46.27 8.62 6.57
C CYS A 772 47.50 8.82 7.46
N GLU A 773 48.20 9.94 7.32
CA GLU A 773 49.43 10.25 8.10
C GLU A 773 49.10 11.01 9.39
N PHE A 774 48.09 11.89 9.37
CA PHE A 774 47.69 12.73 10.51
C PHE A 774 46.16 12.71 10.73
N PRO A 775 45.56 11.57 11.13
CA PRO A 775 44.11 11.43 11.24
C PRO A 775 43.46 12.43 12.23
N SER A 776 44.20 12.90 13.24
CA SER A 776 43.73 13.93 14.18
C SER A 776 43.41 15.28 13.50
N LEU A 777 44.14 15.65 12.44
CA LEU A 777 43.89 16.87 11.65
C LEU A 777 42.61 16.79 10.80
N PHE A 778 42.06 15.59 10.58
CA PHE A 778 40.87 15.35 9.75
C PHE A 778 39.61 15.04 10.56
N THR A 779 39.68 15.21 11.88
CA THR A 779 38.47 15.45 12.68
C THR A 779 37.84 16.80 12.30
N PRO A 780 36.52 16.99 12.44
CA PRO A 780 35.89 18.29 12.14
C PRO A 780 36.53 19.48 12.88
N LEU A 781 37.04 19.21 14.09
CA LEU A 781 37.79 20.15 14.94
C LEU A 781 39.19 20.46 14.36
N GLY A 782 39.94 19.42 13.98
CA GLY A 782 41.27 19.56 13.36
C GLY A 782 41.23 20.30 12.02
N GLU A 783 40.20 20.07 11.20
CA GLU A 783 40.01 20.75 9.92
C GLU A 783 39.82 22.26 10.11
N LEU A 784 38.95 22.68 11.03
CA LEU A 784 38.74 24.11 11.29
C LEU A 784 39.99 24.77 11.87
N ALA A 785 40.65 24.13 12.83
CA ALA A 785 41.85 24.67 13.47
C ALA A 785 43.01 24.84 12.47
N SER A 786 43.26 23.85 11.61
CA SER A 786 44.32 23.91 10.61
C SER A 786 44.07 24.99 9.54
N LEU A 787 42.83 25.11 9.06
CA LEU A 787 42.44 26.16 8.11
C LEU A 787 42.64 27.58 8.66
N LEU A 788 42.35 27.82 9.94
CA LEU A 788 42.51 29.13 10.59
C LEU A 788 43.98 29.53 10.81
N ILE A 789 44.88 28.56 10.94
CA ILE A 789 46.32 28.77 11.17
C ILE A 789 47.10 28.93 9.86
N LEU A 790 46.69 28.24 8.80
CA LEU A 790 47.34 28.24 7.48
C LEU A 790 47.67 29.65 6.91
N PRO A 791 46.74 30.63 6.83
CA PRO A 791 47.06 31.96 6.32
C PRO A 791 48.11 32.69 7.15
N LEU A 792 48.10 32.54 8.47
CA LEU A 792 49.07 33.18 9.36
C LEU A 792 50.50 32.69 9.07
N ILE A 793 50.67 31.36 8.94
CA ILE A 793 51.95 30.75 8.57
C ILE A 793 52.41 31.26 7.20
N CYS A 794 51.55 31.23 6.19
CA CYS A 794 51.90 31.67 4.85
C CYS A 794 52.29 33.15 4.79
N ILE A 795 51.57 34.04 5.49
CA ILE A 795 51.90 35.48 5.56
C ILE A 795 53.25 35.68 6.25
N LEU A 796 53.51 35.00 7.37
CA LEU A 796 54.80 35.07 8.07
C LEU A 796 55.96 34.67 7.15
N LEU A 797 55.80 33.61 6.33
CA LEU A 797 56.79 33.19 5.34
C LEU A 797 57.02 34.23 4.23
N VAL A 798 55.97 34.91 3.75
CA VAL A 798 56.08 35.99 2.75
C VAL A 798 56.84 37.20 3.32
N TRP A 799 56.65 37.54 4.59
CA TRP A 799 57.38 38.63 5.25
C TRP A 799 58.82 38.23 5.63
N LEU A 800 59.07 36.98 6.00
CA LEU A 800 60.42 36.44 6.15
C LEU A 800 61.21 36.54 4.84
N TYR A 801 60.57 36.22 3.70
CA TYR A 801 61.14 36.41 2.37
C TYR A 801 61.44 37.89 2.06
N PHE A 802 60.56 38.83 2.44
CA PHE A 802 60.83 40.27 2.31
C PHE A 802 62.10 40.68 3.08
N ILE A 803 62.24 40.23 4.34
CA ILE A 803 63.40 40.51 5.20
C ILE A 803 64.69 39.97 4.57
N LEU A 804 64.69 38.71 4.14
CA LEU A 804 65.84 38.07 3.47
C LEU A 804 66.23 38.77 2.16
N GLY A 805 65.24 39.16 1.36
CA GLY A 805 65.47 39.93 0.12
C GLY A 805 66.02 41.33 0.37
N CYS A 806 65.58 42.01 1.44
CA CYS A 806 66.16 43.28 1.87
C CYS A 806 67.60 43.15 2.39
N LEU A 807 67.92 42.10 3.13
CA LEU A 807 69.30 41.79 3.56
C LEU A 807 70.21 41.54 2.35
N ALA A 808 69.77 40.72 1.38
CA ALA A 808 70.53 40.47 0.16
C ALA A 808 70.76 41.76 -0.67
N LEU A 809 69.74 42.62 -0.82
CA LEU A 809 69.88 43.90 -1.51
C LEU A 809 70.85 44.88 -0.82
N LYS A 810 71.07 44.73 0.50
CA LYS A 810 72.02 45.52 1.28
C LYS A 810 73.47 45.00 1.17
N ILE A 811 73.65 43.70 0.88
CA ILE A 811 74.98 43.06 0.74
C ILE A 811 75.58 43.26 -0.67
N PHE A 812 74.75 43.32 -1.72
CA PHE A 812 75.20 43.32 -3.12
C PHE A 812 75.22 44.72 -3.82
N GLU A 813 75.01 45.81 -3.08
CA GLU A 813 74.91 47.23 -3.54
C GLU A 813 74.68 47.47 -5.05
N PRO A 814 73.50 47.10 -5.60
CA PRO A 814 73.21 47.33 -7.01
C PRO A 814 72.63 48.73 -7.27
N HIS A 815 72.96 49.30 -8.43
CA HIS A 815 72.37 50.55 -8.94
C HIS A 815 70.81 50.48 -8.94
N ASN A 816 70.16 51.57 -8.53
CA ASN A 816 68.74 51.69 -8.15
C ASN A 816 68.28 50.75 -7.01
N SER A 817 68.94 50.81 -5.85
CA SER A 817 68.59 50.01 -4.66
C SER A 817 67.24 50.38 -4.01
N GLU A 818 66.81 51.65 -4.11
CA GLU A 818 65.52 52.16 -3.61
C GLU A 818 64.34 51.56 -4.42
N GLU A 819 64.37 51.73 -5.74
CA GLU A 819 63.35 51.26 -6.70
C GLU A 819 63.16 49.73 -6.63
N ARG A 820 64.24 48.98 -6.35
CA ARG A 820 64.19 47.53 -6.15
C ARG A 820 63.57 47.14 -4.80
N ARG A 821 63.88 47.85 -3.71
CA ARG A 821 63.25 47.65 -2.40
C ARG A 821 61.74 47.97 -2.45
N PHE A 822 61.35 49.04 -3.16
CA PHE A 822 59.95 49.39 -3.38
C PHE A 822 59.18 48.32 -4.17
N ARG A 823 59.75 47.81 -5.29
CA ARG A 823 59.14 46.69 -6.04
C ARG A 823 59.04 45.40 -5.22
N LEU A 824 60.04 45.08 -4.39
CA LEU A 824 60.00 43.90 -3.52
C LEU A 824 58.88 44.02 -2.48
N ARG A 825 58.78 45.17 -1.79
CA ARG A 825 57.71 45.46 -0.81
C ARG A 825 56.32 45.30 -1.45
N ASN A 826 56.10 45.90 -2.62
CA ASN A 826 54.81 45.81 -3.31
C ASN A 826 54.49 44.40 -3.79
N THR A 827 55.50 43.61 -4.17
CA THR A 827 55.32 42.19 -4.56
C THR A 827 54.93 41.34 -3.35
N CYS A 828 55.61 41.51 -2.19
CA CYS A 828 55.28 40.81 -0.95
C CYS A 828 53.88 41.20 -0.44
N LEU A 829 53.51 42.49 -0.47
CA LEU A 829 52.17 42.95 -0.11
C LEU A 829 51.08 42.33 -1.01
N GLN A 830 51.30 42.29 -2.33
CA GLN A 830 50.40 41.63 -3.28
C GLN A 830 50.28 40.13 -3.01
N LEU A 831 51.37 39.47 -2.60
CA LEU A 831 51.38 38.04 -2.30
C LEU A 831 50.62 37.72 -1.01
N SER A 832 50.80 38.50 0.07
CA SER A 832 50.03 38.37 1.32
C SER A 832 48.53 38.57 1.11
N ILE A 833 48.14 39.54 0.26
CA ILE A 833 46.74 39.75 -0.16
C ILE A 833 46.20 38.52 -0.92
N MET A 834 46.99 37.94 -1.82
CA MET A 834 46.59 36.75 -2.57
C MET A 834 46.42 35.53 -1.65
N THR A 835 47.32 35.35 -0.67
CA THR A 835 47.22 34.31 0.36
C THR A 835 45.93 34.43 1.16
N LEU A 836 45.58 35.63 1.63
CA LEU A 836 44.31 35.87 2.33
C LEU A 836 43.10 35.53 1.46
N ASN A 837 43.06 36.03 0.21
CA ASN A 837 41.94 35.75 -0.71
C ASN A 837 41.79 34.26 -1.06
N PHE A 838 42.90 33.52 -1.16
CA PHE A 838 42.88 32.09 -1.51
C PHE A 838 42.46 31.20 -0.32
N THR A 839 42.78 31.61 0.92
CA THR A 839 42.42 30.89 2.16
C THR A 839 41.07 31.32 2.74
N TYR A 840 40.54 32.49 2.35
CA TYR A 840 39.25 33.01 2.80
C TYR A 840 38.09 32.04 2.51
N PHE A 841 37.98 31.53 1.27
CA PHE A 841 36.86 30.66 0.89
C PHE A 841 36.76 29.40 1.78
N PRO A 842 37.82 28.58 1.93
CA PRO A 842 37.74 27.34 2.72
C PRO A 842 37.42 27.59 4.20
N ILE A 843 37.98 28.65 4.79
CA ILE A 843 37.69 29.05 6.19
C ILE A 843 36.19 29.37 6.34
N VAL A 844 35.65 30.25 5.49
CA VAL A 844 34.22 30.63 5.53
C VAL A 844 33.31 29.41 5.36
N LYS A 845 33.60 28.54 4.39
CA LYS A 845 32.81 27.32 4.14
C LYS A 845 32.80 26.38 5.36
N LYS A 846 33.95 26.12 5.97
CA LYS A 846 34.04 25.22 7.13
C LYS A 846 33.37 25.84 8.36
N THR A 847 33.58 27.13 8.63
CA THR A 847 32.91 27.85 9.72
C THR A 847 31.39 27.81 9.57
N ALA A 848 30.85 28.10 8.38
CA ALA A 848 29.42 28.12 8.15
C ALA A 848 28.77 26.71 8.24
N SER A 849 29.47 25.67 7.76
CA SER A 849 29.02 24.27 7.88
C SER A 849 28.92 23.80 9.33
N ILE A 850 29.86 24.24 10.18
CA ILE A 850 29.86 23.96 11.63
C ILE A 850 28.72 24.69 12.34
N LEU A 851 28.50 25.97 12.03
CA LEU A 851 27.44 26.79 12.63
C LEU A 851 26.04 26.50 12.05
N ALA A 852 25.89 25.46 11.22
CA ALA A 852 24.60 25.05 10.68
C ALA A 852 23.71 24.40 11.75
N HIS A 853 22.39 24.49 11.56
CA HIS A 853 21.42 23.80 12.42
C HIS A 853 21.56 22.28 12.30
N CYS A 854 21.44 21.59 13.43
CA CYS A 854 21.50 20.13 13.49
C CYS A 854 20.31 19.49 12.78
N GLY A 855 20.53 18.29 12.23
CA GLY A 855 19.43 17.40 11.87
C GLY A 855 18.80 16.83 13.14
N GLU A 856 17.51 16.53 13.09
CA GLU A 856 16.77 15.89 14.19
C GLU A 856 16.06 14.65 13.63
N ASP A 857 16.24 13.52 14.30
CA ASP A 857 15.54 12.26 14.01
C ASP A 857 15.16 11.60 15.34
N ASN A 858 13.86 11.33 15.55
CA ASN A 858 13.30 10.75 16.77
C ASN A 858 13.83 11.36 18.09
N GLY A 859 14.00 12.70 18.12
CA GLY A 859 14.50 13.44 19.27
C GLY A 859 16.03 13.41 19.47
N GLN A 860 16.78 12.67 18.66
CA GLN A 860 18.24 12.77 18.62
C GLN A 860 18.69 13.83 17.61
N ARG A 861 19.56 14.74 18.05
CA ARG A 861 20.10 15.82 17.22
C ARG A 861 21.55 15.54 16.81
N TYR A 862 21.83 15.59 15.50
CA TYR A 862 23.13 15.27 14.94
C TYR A 862 23.62 16.33 13.93
N LEU A 863 24.94 16.46 13.78
CA LEU A 863 25.54 17.42 12.86
C LEU A 863 25.47 16.91 11.41
N ARG A 864 24.82 17.63 10.49
CA ARG A 864 24.62 17.16 9.10
C ARG A 864 25.93 16.85 8.34
N GLU A 865 27.02 17.60 8.57
CA GLU A 865 28.34 17.32 7.93
C GLU A 865 29.04 16.08 8.53
N ALA A 866 28.66 15.68 9.74
CA ALA A 866 29.25 14.57 10.49
C ALA A 866 28.17 13.81 11.28
N PRO A 867 27.32 13.00 10.62
CA PRO A 867 26.10 12.44 11.24
C PRO A 867 26.32 11.47 12.41
N TRP A 868 27.56 11.03 12.63
CA TRP A 868 28.00 10.27 13.80
C TRP A 868 28.22 11.13 15.05
N MET A 869 28.20 12.46 14.95
CA MET A 869 28.34 13.38 16.09
C MET A 869 26.99 13.94 16.52
N GLU A 870 26.66 13.73 17.79
CA GLU A 870 25.50 14.31 18.46
C GLU A 870 25.76 15.78 18.84
N CYS A 871 24.74 16.62 18.68
CA CYS A 871 24.82 18.06 18.91
C CYS A 871 24.76 18.48 20.39
N GLU A 872 24.77 17.52 21.31
CA GLU A 872 24.78 17.74 22.77
C GLU A 872 26.15 17.39 23.39
N GLY A 873 27.11 16.93 22.59
CA GLY A 873 28.44 16.50 23.05
C GLY A 873 29.43 17.64 23.34
N SER A 874 30.46 17.31 24.12
CA SER A 874 31.60 18.20 24.43
C SER A 874 32.29 18.72 23.18
N ASP A 875 32.52 17.83 22.21
CA ASP A 875 33.36 18.11 21.04
C ASP A 875 32.63 19.04 20.07
N TYR A 876 31.31 18.88 19.93
CA TYR A 876 30.45 19.83 19.22
C TYR A 876 30.47 21.20 19.89
N THR A 877 30.45 21.27 21.23
CA THR A 877 30.51 22.55 21.96
C THR A 877 31.82 23.30 21.69
N VAL A 878 32.97 22.62 21.70
CA VAL A 878 34.27 23.23 21.35
C VAL A 878 34.29 23.69 19.88
N LEU A 879 33.71 22.88 18.99
CA LEU A 879 33.59 23.19 17.56
C LEU A 879 32.75 24.46 17.30
N GLN A 880 31.62 24.61 18.00
CA GLN A 880 30.77 25.81 17.97
C GLN A 880 31.54 27.06 18.42
N VAL A 881 32.27 26.97 19.55
CA VAL A 881 33.05 28.11 20.09
C VAL A 881 34.10 28.58 19.09
N LEU A 882 34.84 27.67 18.46
CA LEU A 882 35.83 28.02 17.43
C LEU A 882 35.16 28.60 16.17
N GLY A 883 33.99 28.08 15.77
CA GLY A 883 33.21 28.64 14.66
C GLY A 883 32.79 30.10 14.92
N TRP A 884 32.23 30.37 16.10
CA TRP A 884 31.81 31.72 16.51
C TRP A 884 32.98 32.69 16.70
N LEU A 885 34.17 32.22 17.07
CA LEU A 885 35.39 33.05 17.12
C LEU A 885 35.95 33.33 15.71
N ALA A 886 35.89 32.36 14.80
CA ALA A 886 36.36 32.51 13.42
C ALA A 886 35.53 33.54 12.62
N LEU A 887 34.22 33.60 12.86
CA LEU A 887 33.28 34.47 12.16
C LEU A 887 33.68 35.96 12.20
N PRO A 888 33.84 36.64 13.36
CA PRO A 888 34.27 38.04 13.40
C PRO A 888 35.72 38.24 12.97
N LEU A 889 36.63 37.29 13.26
CA LEU A 889 38.06 37.44 12.97
C LEU A 889 38.37 37.39 11.46
N TYR A 890 37.86 36.38 10.76
CA TYR A 890 38.17 36.16 9.35
C TYR A 890 37.09 36.66 8.40
N VAL A 891 35.81 36.37 8.67
CA VAL A 891 34.70 36.68 7.76
C VAL A 891 34.35 38.17 7.77
N ILE A 892 34.54 38.86 8.90
CA ILE A 892 34.31 40.31 9.03
C ILE A 892 35.64 41.09 9.13
N GLY A 893 36.59 40.60 9.94
CA GLY A 893 37.82 41.32 10.27
C GLY A 893 38.78 41.54 9.09
N VAL A 894 38.98 40.55 8.21
CA VAL A 894 39.88 40.70 7.05
C VAL A 894 39.32 41.72 6.02
N PRO A 895 38.03 41.66 5.61
CA PRO A 895 37.39 42.69 4.78
C PRO A 895 37.56 44.13 5.28
N PHE A 896 37.20 44.40 6.53
CA PHE A 896 37.15 45.77 7.04
C PHE A 896 38.50 46.25 7.63
N GLY A 897 39.29 45.35 8.21
CA GLY A 897 40.56 45.67 8.88
C GLY A 897 41.79 45.66 7.98
N VAL A 898 41.79 44.91 6.87
CA VAL A 898 42.96 44.82 5.97
C VAL A 898 42.71 45.56 4.66
N PHE A 899 41.58 45.34 3.99
CA PHE A 899 41.34 45.92 2.66
C PHE A 899 40.91 47.38 2.68
N LEU A 900 40.09 47.79 3.65
CA LEU A 900 39.62 49.18 3.75
C LEU A 900 40.75 50.21 4.04
N PRO A 901 41.69 49.96 4.98
CA PRO A 901 42.76 50.92 5.27
C PRO A 901 43.77 51.09 4.13
N LEU A 902 44.02 50.03 3.34
CA LEU A 902 44.88 50.07 2.15
C LEU A 902 44.39 51.06 1.07
N LEU A 903 43.10 51.41 1.07
CA LEU A 903 42.51 52.39 0.16
C LEU A 903 42.65 53.84 0.64
N ARG A 904 42.92 54.08 1.94
CA ARG A 904 42.86 55.43 2.55
C ARG A 904 44.21 56.01 2.94
N PHE A 905 45.20 55.18 3.22
CA PHE A 905 46.56 55.60 3.61
C PHE A 905 47.63 55.03 2.68
N ASN A 906 47.77 55.63 1.49
CA ASN A 906 49.05 55.68 0.81
C ASN A 906 49.12 56.88 -0.14
N ASN A 907 50.23 57.62 -0.07
CA ASN A 907 50.65 58.51 -1.15
C ASN A 907 51.11 57.67 -2.35
N LEU A 908 50.17 56.98 -3.00
CA LEU A 908 50.36 56.47 -4.35
C LEU A 908 50.66 57.68 -5.23
N ALA A 909 51.87 57.71 -5.81
CA ALA A 909 52.34 58.83 -6.59
C ALA A 909 51.30 59.22 -7.65
N ARG A 910 50.97 60.52 -7.74
CA ARG A 910 50.14 61.03 -8.84
C ARG A 910 50.76 60.54 -10.16
N ARG A 911 49.93 60.13 -11.12
CA ARG A 911 50.32 59.48 -12.40
C ARG A 911 51.57 60.08 -13.08
N HIS A 912 51.77 61.38 -12.95
CA HIS A 912 52.86 62.18 -13.54
C HIS A 912 54.23 62.03 -12.83
N GLY A 913 54.29 61.40 -11.65
CA GLY A 913 55.52 61.13 -10.90
C GLY A 913 56.03 59.68 -11.02
N LEU A 914 55.49 58.89 -11.94
CA LEU A 914 55.94 57.53 -12.24
C LEU A 914 56.90 57.53 -13.44
N PRO A 915 57.98 56.72 -13.44
CA PRO A 915 58.79 56.49 -14.63
C PRO A 915 57.94 56.00 -15.81
N GLN A 916 58.29 56.39 -17.04
CA GLN A 916 57.53 56.06 -18.25
C GLN A 916 57.28 54.54 -18.40
N GLN A 917 58.26 53.71 -18.04
CA GLN A 917 58.15 52.25 -18.06
C GLN A 917 57.12 51.70 -17.05
N ASP A 918 56.84 52.41 -15.95
CA ASP A 918 55.80 52.06 -14.97
C ASP A 918 54.43 52.67 -15.34
N GLN A 919 54.38 53.76 -16.11
CA GLN A 919 53.14 54.23 -16.76
C GLN A 919 52.68 53.23 -17.85
N GLU A 920 53.59 52.73 -18.69
CA GLU A 920 53.36 51.60 -19.60
C GLU A 920 53.06 50.28 -18.84
N SER A 921 53.54 50.18 -17.59
CA SER A 921 53.19 49.08 -16.68
C SER A 921 51.71 49.12 -16.25
N LEU A 922 51.14 50.32 -16.06
CA LEU A 922 49.69 50.49 -15.89
C LEU A 922 48.92 50.22 -17.20
N ASP A 923 49.29 50.89 -18.29
CA ASP A 923 48.46 50.92 -19.51
C ASP A 923 48.33 49.53 -20.21
N SER A 924 49.29 48.61 -20.08
CA SER A 924 49.14 47.24 -20.67
C SER A 924 48.23 46.27 -19.90
N TRP A 925 47.51 46.70 -18.85
CA TRP A 925 46.46 45.86 -18.24
C TRP A 925 45.22 45.73 -19.15
N LEU A 926 44.98 46.71 -20.04
CA LEU A 926 43.93 46.70 -21.08
C LEU A 926 44.44 47.08 -22.50
N GLY A 927 45.75 47.32 -22.65
CA GLY A 927 46.33 48.03 -23.78
C GLY A 927 46.05 47.46 -25.19
N SER A 928 45.90 46.14 -25.37
CA SER A 928 45.72 45.55 -26.70
C SER A 928 44.33 45.74 -27.31
N ILE A 929 43.35 46.28 -26.56
CA ILE A 929 41.97 46.46 -27.04
C ILE A 929 41.57 47.95 -27.06
N TYR A 930 42.18 48.79 -26.22
CA TYR A 930 41.73 50.17 -25.98
C TYR A 930 42.66 51.30 -26.51
N LEU A 931 43.94 51.01 -26.78
CA LEU A 931 44.91 52.04 -27.18
C LEU A 931 44.56 52.89 -28.42
N PRO A 932 43.81 52.42 -29.44
CA PRO A 932 43.47 53.25 -30.61
C PRO A 932 42.33 54.27 -30.43
N TYR A 933 41.63 54.30 -29.28
CA TYR A 933 40.34 55.01 -29.13
C TYR A 933 40.24 55.78 -27.79
N LYS A 934 41.29 56.53 -27.43
CA LYS A 934 41.56 56.93 -26.02
C LYS A 934 41.11 58.35 -25.63
N GLU A 935 40.86 59.26 -26.56
CA GLU A 935 41.12 60.68 -26.27
C GLU A 935 40.19 61.37 -25.27
N GLU A 936 38.85 61.15 -25.17
CA GLU A 936 38.15 61.79 -24.04
C GLU A 936 36.88 61.17 -23.39
N PHE A 937 36.17 60.15 -23.91
CA PHE A 937 34.81 59.79 -23.40
C PHE A 937 34.67 58.98 -22.08
N ARG A 938 35.49 59.25 -21.05
CA ARG A 938 35.75 58.23 -20.00
C ARG A 938 34.84 58.26 -18.74
N SER A 939 34.36 59.41 -18.29
CA SER A 939 33.89 59.56 -16.89
C SER A 939 32.53 58.92 -16.54
N PHE A 940 31.49 59.12 -17.37
CA PHE A 940 30.12 58.66 -17.05
C PHE A 940 29.93 57.14 -17.20
N PHE A 941 30.57 56.54 -18.21
CA PHE A 941 30.43 55.10 -18.48
C PHE A 941 31.05 54.24 -17.36
N GLU A 942 32.18 54.64 -16.78
CA GLU A 942 32.79 53.90 -15.67
C GLU A 942 31.87 53.85 -14.45
N ILE A 943 31.21 54.96 -14.08
CA ILE A 943 30.28 54.99 -12.95
C ILE A 943 29.07 54.10 -13.23
N ILE A 944 28.49 54.12 -14.43
CA ILE A 944 27.35 53.27 -14.80
C ILE A 944 27.76 51.79 -14.83
N PHE A 945 28.93 51.44 -15.36
CA PHE A 945 29.43 50.06 -15.33
C PHE A 945 29.78 49.57 -13.92
N LEU A 946 30.33 50.42 -13.06
CA LEU A 946 30.56 50.11 -11.64
C LEU A 946 29.24 49.91 -10.89
N LEU A 947 28.26 50.80 -11.08
CA LEU A 947 26.93 50.68 -10.49
C LEU A 947 26.21 49.42 -11.00
N ARG A 948 26.28 49.11 -12.30
CA ARG A 948 25.74 47.89 -12.91
C ARG A 948 26.39 46.63 -12.35
N ARG A 949 27.72 46.58 -12.26
CA ARG A 949 28.45 45.43 -11.68
C ARG A 949 28.11 45.25 -10.20
N MET A 950 27.92 46.35 -9.47
CA MET A 950 27.49 46.33 -8.07
C MET A 950 26.03 45.89 -7.89
N LEU A 951 25.11 46.30 -8.78
CA LEU A 951 23.73 45.85 -8.80
C LEU A 951 23.62 44.36 -9.18
N ILE A 952 24.46 43.87 -10.10
CA ILE A 952 24.58 42.44 -10.41
C ILE A 952 25.10 41.67 -9.18
N ALA A 953 26.11 42.20 -8.49
CA ALA A 953 26.57 41.62 -7.22
C ALA A 953 25.45 41.61 -6.16
N PHE A 954 24.69 42.69 -6.01
CA PHE A 954 23.57 42.76 -5.08
C PHE A 954 22.48 41.74 -5.41
N ALA A 955 22.09 41.65 -6.68
CA ALA A 955 21.11 40.67 -7.17
C ALA A 955 21.57 39.23 -6.91
N LEU A 956 22.86 38.92 -7.15
CA LEU A 956 23.45 37.63 -6.79
C LEU A 956 23.37 37.34 -5.29
N SER A 957 23.52 38.35 -4.41
CA SER A 957 23.39 38.12 -2.96
C SER A 957 21.96 37.85 -2.49
N LEU A 958 20.92 38.14 -3.28
CA LEU A 958 19.52 37.88 -2.93
C LEU A 958 19.07 36.42 -3.20
N ILE A 959 19.91 35.58 -3.81
CA ILE A 959 19.58 34.19 -4.12
C ILE A 959 19.67 33.33 -2.84
N THR A 960 18.52 33.04 -2.23
CA THR A 960 18.39 32.24 -0.99
C THR A 960 18.21 30.74 -1.22
N ARG A 961 17.77 30.33 -2.42
CA ARG A 961 17.69 28.93 -2.88
C ARG A 961 18.07 28.91 -4.36
N ALA A 962 19.10 28.15 -4.73
CA ALA A 962 19.55 28.09 -6.12
C ALA A 962 18.78 27.02 -6.91
N SER A 963 18.09 27.41 -7.99
CA SER A 963 17.76 26.46 -9.06
C SER A 963 18.83 26.54 -10.16
N SER A 964 19.13 25.41 -10.81
CA SER A 964 20.15 25.34 -11.88
C SER A 964 19.88 26.38 -12.99
N PHE A 965 18.59 26.57 -13.29
CA PHE A 965 18.10 27.52 -14.27
C PHE A 965 18.48 28.97 -13.93
N GLN A 966 18.36 29.40 -12.66
CA GLN A 966 18.73 30.75 -12.22
C GLN A 966 20.25 31.01 -12.33
N THR A 967 21.08 29.99 -12.07
CA THR A 967 22.54 30.14 -12.21
C THR A 967 22.97 30.18 -13.67
N ILE A 968 22.38 29.32 -14.52
CA ILE A 968 22.60 29.33 -15.98
C ILE A 968 22.09 30.64 -16.60
N ALA A 969 20.93 31.13 -16.17
CA ALA A 969 20.35 32.43 -16.52
C ALA A 969 21.32 33.59 -16.30
N VAL A 970 21.90 33.72 -15.10
CA VAL A 970 22.89 34.77 -14.82
C VAL A 970 24.14 34.56 -15.67
N CYS A 971 24.58 33.31 -15.87
CA CYS A 971 25.73 33.01 -16.72
C CYS A 971 25.49 33.42 -18.19
N PHE A 972 24.28 33.19 -18.72
CA PHE A 972 23.84 33.63 -20.04
C PHE A 972 23.80 35.16 -20.11
N VAL A 973 23.17 35.85 -19.16
CA VAL A 973 23.16 37.33 -19.11
C VAL A 973 24.58 37.92 -19.08
N LEU A 974 25.51 37.30 -18.36
CA LEU A 974 26.92 37.72 -18.33
C LEU A 974 27.63 37.46 -19.68
N LEU A 975 27.38 36.33 -20.33
CA LEU A 975 27.90 35.99 -21.67
C LEU A 975 27.30 36.87 -22.78
N SER A 976 25.98 37.07 -22.79
CA SER A 976 25.29 37.99 -23.70
C SER A 976 25.77 39.43 -23.51
N ALA A 977 25.99 39.86 -22.27
CA ALA A 977 26.58 41.17 -21.99
C ALA A 977 28.02 41.30 -22.51
N LEU A 978 28.83 40.24 -22.39
CA LEU A 978 30.19 40.18 -22.94
C LEU A 978 30.17 40.22 -24.47
N CYS A 979 29.28 39.47 -25.12
CA CYS A 979 29.08 39.50 -26.56
C CYS A 979 28.59 40.88 -27.05
N LEU A 980 27.56 41.46 -26.42
CA LEU A 980 27.08 42.81 -26.75
C LEU A 980 28.18 43.87 -26.59
N GLN A 981 29.04 43.74 -25.57
CA GLN A 981 30.18 44.63 -25.34
C GLN A 981 31.32 44.42 -26.37
N LEU A 982 31.41 43.25 -27.00
CA LEU A 982 32.33 42.99 -28.12
C LEU A 982 31.75 43.46 -29.48
N SER A 983 30.42 43.40 -29.64
CA SER A 983 29.71 43.75 -30.89
C SER A 983 29.41 45.24 -31.05
N LEU A 984 29.08 45.95 -29.97
CA LEU A 984 28.72 47.36 -30.00
C LEU A 984 29.92 48.21 -29.55
N ARG A 985 30.58 48.88 -30.50
CA ARG A 985 31.60 49.92 -30.23
C ARG A 985 30.98 51.33 -30.40
N PRO A 986 30.64 52.06 -29.32
CA PRO A 986 30.21 53.46 -29.41
C PRO A 986 31.41 54.41 -29.28
N PHE A 987 31.36 55.54 -29.96
CA PHE A 987 32.44 56.54 -30.08
C PHE A 987 32.43 57.59 -28.94
N ASN A 988 33.64 58.02 -28.49
CA ASN A 988 34.14 59.41 -28.28
C ASN A 988 33.11 60.58 -28.03
N ASP A 989 33.16 61.56 -27.09
CA ASP A 989 34.20 62.19 -26.23
C ASP A 989 33.62 63.14 -25.12
N SER A 990 34.20 63.14 -23.89
CA SER A 990 34.69 64.33 -23.09
C SER A 990 35.12 64.10 -21.60
N TYR A 991 36.21 64.80 -21.23
CA TYR A 991 36.76 65.34 -19.96
C TYR A 991 37.57 64.56 -18.88
N LYS A 992 38.50 65.31 -18.24
CA LYS A 992 39.57 64.91 -17.28
C LYS A 992 39.30 65.44 -15.85
N ASN A 993 39.60 64.67 -14.77
CA ASN A 993 40.16 65.13 -13.45
C ASN A 993 39.89 64.31 -12.15
N PHE A 994 39.45 63.03 -12.14
CA PHE A 994 39.25 62.28 -10.87
C PHE A 994 39.93 60.89 -10.75
N PRO A 995 40.59 60.56 -9.63
CA PRO A 995 41.16 59.24 -9.36
C PRO A 995 40.18 58.33 -8.58
N LEU A 996 38.95 58.19 -9.07
CA LEU A 996 37.89 57.40 -8.41
C LEU A 996 37.98 55.88 -8.72
N GLU A 997 38.59 55.56 -9.86
CA GLU A 997 38.59 54.26 -10.53
C GLU A 997 39.07 53.10 -9.64
N ASN A 998 40.30 53.18 -9.10
CA ASN A 998 40.91 52.12 -8.28
C ASN A 998 40.13 51.81 -6.99
N THR A 999 39.51 52.83 -6.38
CA THR A 999 38.83 52.73 -5.09
C THR A 999 37.47 52.06 -5.25
N ALA A 1000 36.72 52.45 -6.28
CA ALA A 1000 35.43 51.86 -6.60
C ALA A 1000 35.58 50.44 -7.19
N GLU A 1001 36.57 50.18 -8.04
CA GLU A 1001 36.83 48.84 -8.58
C GLU A 1001 37.13 47.81 -7.48
N THR A 1002 37.97 48.18 -6.50
CA THR A 1002 38.28 47.31 -5.35
C THR A 1002 37.02 46.98 -4.54
N LEU A 1003 36.13 47.96 -4.34
CA LEU A 1003 34.91 47.78 -3.59
C LEU A 1003 33.87 46.93 -4.35
N VAL A 1004 33.73 47.13 -5.67
CA VAL A 1004 32.88 46.28 -6.53
C VAL A 1004 33.37 44.83 -6.56
N LEU A 1005 34.68 44.60 -6.65
CA LEU A 1005 35.26 43.25 -6.60
C LEU A 1005 35.01 42.56 -5.26
N LEU A 1006 35.08 43.30 -4.16
CA LEU A 1006 34.79 42.79 -2.81
C LEU A 1006 33.31 42.39 -2.66
N THR A 1007 32.39 43.28 -3.07
CA THR A 1007 30.93 43.01 -3.08
C THR A 1007 30.60 41.80 -3.95
N LEU A 1008 31.17 41.72 -5.16
CA LEU A 1008 30.98 40.60 -6.08
C LEU A 1008 31.47 39.28 -5.46
N HIS A 1009 32.63 39.28 -4.80
CA HIS A 1009 33.18 38.11 -4.13
C HIS A 1009 32.23 37.59 -3.03
N PHE A 1010 31.75 38.45 -2.12
CA PHE A 1010 30.80 38.03 -1.08
C PHE A 1010 29.46 37.54 -1.65
N SER A 1011 29.00 38.11 -2.75
CA SER A 1011 27.76 37.62 -3.40
C SER A 1011 27.92 36.22 -3.99
N PHE A 1012 29.06 35.90 -4.62
CA PHE A 1012 29.33 34.52 -5.08
C PHE A 1012 29.57 33.54 -3.91
N MET A 1013 30.19 33.97 -2.81
CA MET A 1013 30.25 33.17 -1.57
C MET A 1013 28.85 32.75 -1.13
N ASN A 1014 27.92 33.70 -1.15
CA ASN A 1014 26.57 33.50 -0.67
C ASN A 1014 25.79 32.48 -1.52
N VAL A 1015 25.80 32.64 -2.84
CA VAL A 1015 25.18 31.69 -3.79
C VAL A 1015 25.72 30.27 -3.61
N ARG A 1016 27.04 30.12 -3.45
CA ARG A 1016 27.70 28.82 -3.27
C ARG A 1016 27.35 28.15 -1.93
N TYR A 1017 27.13 28.93 -0.86
CA TYR A 1017 26.68 28.38 0.42
C TYR A 1017 25.19 28.01 0.41
N ALA A 1018 24.34 28.87 -0.16
CA ALA A 1018 22.90 28.64 -0.28
C ALA A 1018 22.54 27.45 -1.19
N SER A 1019 23.35 27.19 -2.23
CA SER A 1019 23.20 26.00 -3.08
C SER A 1019 23.53 24.68 -2.34
N LEU A 1020 24.56 24.69 -1.49
CA LEU A 1020 25.02 23.48 -0.78
C LEU A 1020 24.22 23.18 0.50
N ASN A 1021 23.67 24.20 1.18
CA ASN A 1021 22.91 24.04 2.42
C ASN A 1021 21.69 24.98 2.45
N PRO A 1022 20.61 24.69 1.69
CA PRO A 1022 19.48 25.60 1.53
C PRO A 1022 18.74 25.88 2.85
N ASP A 1023 18.65 24.91 3.76
CA ASP A 1023 17.90 25.04 5.02
C ASP A 1023 18.58 25.96 6.05
N SER A 1024 19.92 26.01 6.07
CA SER A 1024 20.70 26.75 7.07
C SER A 1024 21.26 28.08 6.56
N SER A 1025 21.10 28.40 5.27
CA SER A 1025 21.74 29.55 4.64
C SER A 1025 21.11 30.91 4.96
N THR A 1026 19.81 30.93 5.27
CA THR A 1026 19.00 32.17 5.38
C THR A 1026 19.61 33.28 6.26
N PRO A 1027 20.14 33.03 7.49
CA PRO A 1027 20.68 34.11 8.33
C PRO A 1027 21.97 34.71 7.75
N ILE A 1028 22.83 33.87 7.18
CA ILE A 1028 24.12 34.25 6.60
C ILE A 1028 23.88 35.03 5.29
N VAL A 1029 22.90 34.60 4.49
CA VAL A 1029 22.44 35.32 3.30
C VAL A 1029 22.03 36.74 3.65
N TRP A 1030 21.14 36.92 4.62
CA TRP A 1030 20.68 38.26 5.01
C TRP A 1030 21.79 39.13 5.60
N MET A 1031 22.75 38.56 6.35
CA MET A 1031 23.91 39.31 6.83
C MET A 1031 24.74 39.86 5.65
N ILE A 1032 25.00 39.04 4.63
CA ILE A 1032 25.78 39.44 3.45
C ILE A 1032 25.02 40.48 2.62
N VAL A 1033 23.71 40.32 2.44
CA VAL A 1033 22.84 41.30 1.76
C VAL A 1033 22.89 42.65 2.47
N VAL A 1034 22.82 42.68 3.80
CA VAL A 1034 22.92 43.92 4.60
C VAL A 1034 24.29 44.58 4.45
N VAL A 1035 25.38 43.81 4.54
CA VAL A 1035 26.75 44.34 4.32
C VAL A 1035 26.88 44.95 2.92
N ASN A 1036 26.46 44.23 1.89
CA ASN A 1036 26.49 44.71 0.51
C ASN A 1036 25.63 45.97 0.30
N ALA A 1037 24.43 46.03 0.90
CA ALA A 1037 23.56 47.21 0.88
C ALA A 1037 24.22 48.44 1.51
N VAL A 1038 24.92 48.30 2.64
CA VAL A 1038 25.66 49.40 3.28
C VAL A 1038 26.80 49.90 2.38
N LEU A 1039 27.53 49.00 1.71
CA LEU A 1039 28.59 49.36 0.76
C LEU A 1039 28.03 50.08 -0.49
N ILE A 1040 26.88 49.63 -1.00
CA ILE A 1040 26.14 50.27 -2.10
C ILE A 1040 25.74 51.70 -1.72
N CYS A 1041 25.07 51.87 -0.59
CA CYS A 1041 24.65 53.18 -0.10
C CYS A 1041 25.85 54.11 0.12
N GLY A 1042 26.96 53.60 0.67
CA GLY A 1042 28.20 54.34 0.86
C GLY A 1042 28.80 54.84 -0.47
N MET A 1043 28.80 54.03 -1.53
CA MET A 1043 29.26 54.46 -2.85
C MET A 1043 28.30 55.45 -3.51
N VAL A 1044 26.98 55.22 -3.45
CA VAL A 1044 25.98 56.14 -4.01
C VAL A 1044 26.07 57.52 -3.34
N VAL A 1045 26.17 57.58 -2.01
CA VAL A 1045 26.37 58.86 -1.28
C VAL A 1045 27.70 59.51 -1.67
N SER A 1046 28.78 58.74 -1.83
CA SER A 1046 30.08 59.27 -2.28
C SER A 1046 30.02 59.86 -3.69
N ILE A 1047 29.30 59.20 -4.62
CA ILE A 1047 29.08 59.68 -5.99
C ILE A 1047 28.24 60.96 -5.98
N ILE A 1048 27.15 61.01 -5.21
CA ILE A 1048 26.30 62.21 -5.08
C ILE A 1048 27.10 63.40 -4.51
N LEU A 1049 27.91 63.18 -3.48
CA LEU A 1049 28.77 64.23 -2.90
C LEU A 1049 29.86 64.71 -3.87
N LEU A 1050 30.34 63.86 -4.78
CA LEU A 1050 31.29 64.23 -5.82
C LEU A 1050 30.64 64.99 -6.98
N LEU A 1051 29.46 64.57 -7.44
CA LEU A 1051 28.67 65.29 -8.45
C LEU A 1051 28.33 66.71 -7.96
N LYS A 1052 27.85 66.84 -6.71
CA LYS A 1052 27.58 68.14 -6.09
C LYS A 1052 28.83 69.02 -5.91
N LYS A 1053 30.02 68.41 -5.89
CA LYS A 1053 31.31 69.12 -5.86
C LYS A 1053 31.81 69.51 -7.26
N ALA A 1054 31.35 68.84 -8.30
CA ALA A 1054 31.56 69.22 -9.70
C ALA A 1054 30.61 70.36 -10.12
N GLU A 1055 29.32 70.33 -9.73
CA GLU A 1055 28.38 71.44 -9.95
C GLU A 1055 28.88 72.77 -9.32
N ASN A 1056 29.49 72.69 -8.13
CA ASN A 1056 30.11 73.85 -7.48
C ASN A 1056 31.43 74.33 -8.15
N ALA A 1057 31.97 73.59 -9.12
CA ALA A 1057 33.15 73.98 -9.90
C ALA A 1057 32.77 74.53 -11.29
N ASP A 1058 31.68 74.04 -11.89
CA ASP A 1058 31.14 74.53 -13.18
C ASP A 1058 30.16 75.70 -13.03
N GLY A 1059 29.89 76.19 -11.81
CA GLY A 1059 29.14 77.43 -11.53
C GLY A 1059 29.85 78.73 -11.99
N GLY A 1060 30.65 78.65 -13.05
CA GLY A 1060 31.55 79.67 -13.55
C GLY A 1060 31.65 79.79 -15.07
N HIS A 1061 30.70 79.24 -15.86
CA HIS A 1061 30.33 79.72 -17.20
C HIS A 1061 28.89 79.27 -17.56
N GLU A 1062 28.10 80.15 -18.21
CA GLU A 1062 26.63 80.05 -18.29
C GLU A 1062 26.05 79.25 -19.50
N GLU A 1063 24.80 78.78 -19.29
CA GLU A 1063 23.74 78.33 -20.23
C GLU A 1063 23.76 76.93 -20.93
N ARG A 1064 22.75 76.10 -20.55
CA ARG A 1064 21.81 75.25 -21.35
C ARG A 1064 22.35 74.31 -22.46
N ALA A 1065 21.94 73.04 -22.65
CA ALA A 1065 21.01 72.09 -22.00
C ALA A 1065 21.20 70.65 -22.61
N PRO A 1066 20.70 69.54 -22.00
CA PRO A 1066 19.99 68.48 -22.77
C PRO A 1066 18.87 67.70 -21.99
N VAL A 1067 18.20 66.69 -22.60
CA VAL A 1067 16.89 66.12 -22.15
C VAL A 1067 16.67 64.60 -22.44
N LEU A 1068 16.07 63.85 -21.48
CA LEU A 1068 15.36 62.50 -21.52
C LEU A 1068 16.15 61.20 -21.89
N GLY A 1069 15.81 59.98 -21.42
CA GLY A 1069 14.83 59.49 -20.40
C GLY A 1069 14.50 57.95 -20.47
N ASN A 1070 14.04 57.34 -19.35
CA ASN A 1070 13.35 56.01 -19.17
C ASN A 1070 14.05 54.69 -19.65
N GLY A 1071 13.70 53.44 -19.26
CA GLY A 1071 12.68 52.84 -18.36
C GLY A 1071 12.84 51.28 -18.24
N ALA A 1072 11.91 50.57 -17.58
CA ALA A 1072 11.91 49.09 -17.34
C ALA A 1072 11.58 48.23 -18.60
N GLY A 1073 11.53 46.88 -18.62
CA GLY A 1073 11.45 45.86 -17.56
C GLY A 1073 11.71 44.40 -18.03
N GLU A 1074 11.01 43.41 -17.45
CA GLU A 1074 11.47 42.03 -17.21
C GLU A 1074 11.15 40.90 -18.23
N GLN A 1075 11.88 39.79 -18.02
CA GLN A 1075 11.43 38.37 -17.97
C GLN A 1075 11.45 37.43 -19.20
N TYR A 1076 11.57 36.15 -18.81
CA TYR A 1076 11.86 34.95 -19.58
C TYR A 1076 10.71 34.51 -20.49
N GLY A 1077 11.06 33.81 -21.58
CA GLY A 1077 10.12 32.96 -22.30
C GLY A 1077 10.08 31.54 -21.73
N THR A 1078 8.98 30.84 -22.00
CA THR A 1078 8.87 29.37 -21.95
C THR A 1078 8.00 28.93 -23.12
N PHE A 1079 8.41 27.88 -23.81
CA PHE A 1079 7.52 27.04 -24.60
C PHE A 1079 7.94 25.59 -24.39
N GLU A 1080 6.95 24.70 -24.44
CA GLU A 1080 7.15 23.25 -24.51
C GLU A 1080 7.70 22.89 -25.90
N GLU A 1081 8.94 22.37 -25.96
CA GLU A 1081 9.36 21.13 -26.65
C GLU A 1081 10.86 20.86 -26.38
#